data_AF-A0A512H9C9-F1
#
_entry.id   AF-A0A512H9C9-F1
#
_cell.length_a   1.000
_cell.length_b   1.000
_cell.length_c   1.000
_cell.angle_alpha   90.00
_cell.angle_beta   90.00
_cell.angle_gamma   90.00
#
_symmetry.space_group_name_H-M   'P 1'
#
loop_
_entity.id
_entity.type
_entity.pdbx_description
1 polymer ?
#
loop_
_entity_poly.entity_id
_entity_poly.type
_entity_poly.pdbx_seq_one_letter_code
_entity_poly.pdbx_strand_id
1 'polypeptide(L)'
;MILPSVSFKTLSGVMIAVLVLMGAVLWICAVGIQGKVSSTDAFWRQYQDTTAPKGVAMEKIVASLGYGGMIDNYTRYVLRKDEQFRSDVMASAGEALGAINDYRAAGATPAEESALATLEQVVRDYRARIAEVDALIGANLDAATIHDGIVVNDQPALDAIATLQAAVRADKHGDANSHSRTEILAQIRAALGFGGMIHLFRDALLDRDENRVVDILTSIASAREGVEALRTLGVNPVEEEALTAIEDVIAHYEQNTSVAAEMFSTPATVEEIDAVVAIPDGPALQGFMTLERELAARYAGERDSVSRNLSATQWLSYAIIGVAVISSTAMIALVVWIQVFRMVRPVRAITGIMKRLSSGDLHLSVPGLDRHDEIGQMAAALEVFREGLIKAESLAQAEREQQEEKARQTQHLENLLRDFDLAMISVLESLGEADSAMKVTAGQMTEGAEGTRREASTVSDSAEQVTSNVEAVASAAEELSSSISEIARQVAQASSVARRAVEETHETSDKLRTLEETVERIDAVVALITDIAGQTNLLALNATIEAARAGEMGKGFAVVAGEVKQLAGQTARATEDIRRQIQEVQNATRDSVQSMANVGGTIREVDDISASIAAAVEEQGAATREIARNVEQTAQDTKDVTRAIDKVREAAENTDRGARAIEEASIRLSEQTSTLRAKVTEFLRQVRGNELQQNAQTLLEWDDSLAFNVPAIDNDHRHIMDLTNALYRRMKKGREEAGLDAAFQELEEYTRRHFTSEEGIMRDHGYPGLSAHQGSHQRFITRLKTLYTEYRGGRDEAGVNLLGFLGKWWLDHIRTEDRAVATHIRSHRRAA
;
A
#
# COMPACT_ATOMS: atom_id res chain seq x y z
N MET A 1 51.83 -6.38 42.18
CA MET A 1 51.21 -5.64 41.06
C MET A 1 49.84 -5.19 41.54
N ILE A 2 49.74 -3.91 41.91
CA ILE A 2 48.56 -3.30 42.53
C ILE A 2 47.54 -3.09 41.40
N LEU A 3 46.48 -3.90 41.34
CA LEU A 3 45.27 -3.49 40.61
C LEU A 3 44.66 -2.33 41.41
N PRO A 4 44.35 -1.19 40.79
CA PRO A 4 43.91 -0.02 41.51
C PRO A 4 42.55 -0.32 42.14
N SER A 5 42.46 -0.10 43.45
CA SER A 5 41.20 -0.05 44.18
C SER A 5 40.31 0.99 43.52
N VAL A 6 39.36 0.56 42.68
CA VAL A 6 38.30 1.42 42.17
C VAL A 6 37.52 1.87 43.40
N SER A 7 37.75 3.11 43.83
CA SER A 7 37.10 3.65 45.01
C SER A 7 35.59 3.52 44.88
N PHE A 8 34.87 3.34 45.99
CA PHE A 8 33.41 3.32 45.99
C PHE A 8 32.81 4.60 45.34
N LYS A 9 33.55 5.72 45.38
CA LYS A 9 33.22 6.97 44.67
C LYS A 9 33.20 6.81 43.15
N THR A 10 34.11 6.02 42.58
CA THR A 10 34.19 5.79 41.12
C THR A 10 33.07 4.89 40.63
N LEU A 11 32.71 3.83 41.36
CA LEU A 11 31.56 2.98 40.99
C LEU A 11 30.23 3.75 41.09
N SER A 12 30.06 4.55 42.16
CA SER A 12 28.90 5.43 42.34
C SER A 12 28.83 6.53 41.28
N GLY A 13 29.97 7.09 40.87
CA GLY A 13 30.03 8.10 39.81
C GLY A 13 29.61 7.54 38.45
N VAL A 14 30.03 6.31 38.12
CA VAL A 14 29.63 5.63 36.88
C VAL A 14 28.14 5.32 36.87
N MET A 15 27.56 4.85 37.98
CA MET A 15 26.12 4.57 38.05
C MET A 15 25.26 5.84 37.92
N ILE A 16 25.68 6.94 38.54
CA ILE A 16 25.02 8.25 38.37
C ILE A 16 25.16 8.74 36.94
N ALA A 17 26.34 8.59 36.32
CA ALA A 17 26.56 8.99 34.93
C ALA A 17 25.68 8.20 33.94
N VAL A 18 25.52 6.89 34.14
CA VAL A 18 24.62 6.04 33.33
C VAL A 18 23.17 6.47 33.48
N LEU A 19 22.71 6.76 34.70
CA LEU A 19 21.35 7.24 34.95
C LEU A 19 21.08 8.62 34.32
N VAL A 20 22.05 9.53 34.37
CA VAL A 20 21.96 10.85 33.72
C VAL A 20 21.95 10.71 32.20
N LEU A 21 22.77 9.81 31.63
CA LEU A 21 22.78 9.52 30.19
C LEU A 21 21.45 8.93 29.72
N MET A 22 20.88 7.99 30.48
CA MET A 22 19.58 7.39 30.17
C MET A 22 18.45 8.42 30.24
N GLY A 23 18.49 9.32 31.22
CA GLY A 23 17.57 10.46 31.31
C GLY A 23 17.72 11.45 30.14
N ALA A 24 18.95 11.72 29.70
CA ALA A 24 19.23 12.58 28.55
C ALA A 24 18.72 11.97 27.23
N VAL A 25 18.88 10.66 27.03
CA VAL A 25 18.35 9.95 25.84
C VAL A 25 16.83 10.00 25.80
N LEU A 26 16.16 9.72 26.93
CA LEU A 26 14.70 9.81 27.02
C LEU A 26 14.20 11.23 26.76
N TRP A 27 14.92 12.25 27.25
CA TRP A 27 14.60 13.65 26.99
C TRP A 27 14.78 14.02 25.51
N ILE A 28 15.86 13.59 24.86
CA ILE A 28 16.10 13.83 23.42
C ILE A 28 15.03 13.13 22.57
N CYS A 29 14.67 11.88 22.87
CA CYS A 29 13.58 11.17 22.19
C CYS A 29 12.24 11.90 22.36
N ALA A 30 11.93 12.38 23.56
CA ALA A 30 10.69 13.08 23.83
C ALA A 30 10.60 14.44 23.14
N VAL A 31 11.70 15.21 23.12
CA VAL A 31 11.81 16.47 22.35
C VAL A 31 11.68 16.22 20.85
N GLY A 32 12.28 15.13 20.33
CA GLY A 32 12.15 14.75 18.92
C GLY A 32 10.72 14.38 18.51
N ILE A 33 10.00 13.64 19.36
CA ILE A 33 8.58 13.31 19.16
C ILE A 33 7.74 14.60 19.23
N GLN A 34 7.97 15.47 20.21
CA GLN A 34 7.26 16.75 20.33
C GLN A 34 7.50 17.65 19.11
N GLY A 35 8.73 17.71 18.60
CA GLY A 35 9.06 18.42 17.36
C GLY A 35 8.21 17.94 16.19
N LYS A 36 8.13 16.62 15.98
CA LYS A 36 7.29 16.03 14.92
C LYS A 36 5.81 16.35 15.12
N VAL A 37 5.26 16.12 16.31
CA VAL A 37 3.83 16.39 16.61
C VAL A 37 3.48 17.86 16.41
N SER A 38 4.36 18.78 16.82
CA SER A 38 4.14 20.22 16.61
C SER A 38 4.25 20.63 15.15
N SER A 39 5.16 20.03 14.37
CA SER A 39 5.24 20.26 12.93
C SER A 39 4.02 19.71 12.18
N THR A 40 3.48 18.57 12.63
CA THR A 40 2.26 17.99 12.06
C THR A 40 1.03 18.83 12.41
N ASP A 41 0.91 19.37 13.63
CA ASP A 41 -0.16 20.31 14.01
C ASP A 41 -0.06 21.62 13.22
N ALA A 42 1.15 22.17 13.05
CA ALA A 42 1.37 23.38 12.26
C ALA A 42 1.03 23.16 10.78
N PHE A 43 1.46 22.05 10.18
CA PHE A 43 1.09 21.65 8.81
C PHE A 43 -0.42 21.45 8.68
N TRP A 44 -1.06 20.80 9.66
CA TRP A 44 -2.49 20.56 9.66
C TRP A 44 -3.30 21.87 9.73
N ARG A 45 -2.87 22.83 10.56
CA ARG A 45 -3.47 24.17 10.59
C ARG A 45 -3.23 24.94 9.30
N GLN A 46 -2.02 24.86 8.74
CA GLN A 46 -1.72 25.47 7.44
C GLN A 46 -2.61 24.90 6.33
N TYR A 47 -2.78 23.58 6.28
CA TYR A 47 -3.69 22.91 5.34
C TYR A 47 -5.15 23.37 5.50
N GLN A 48 -5.61 23.57 6.74
CA GLN A 48 -6.92 24.13 7.04
C GLN A 48 -7.08 25.58 6.56
N ASP A 49 -6.01 26.39 6.68
CA ASP A 49 -6.04 27.82 6.35
C ASP A 49 -5.85 28.12 4.85
N THR A 50 -5.20 27.24 4.07
CA THR A 50 -4.87 27.54 2.65
C THR A 50 -5.62 26.71 1.61
N THR A 51 -5.80 25.40 1.83
CA THR A 51 -6.28 24.49 0.76
C THR A 51 -7.78 24.23 0.83
N ALA A 52 -8.33 24.18 2.05
CA ALA A 52 -9.78 24.03 2.24
C ALA A 52 -10.61 25.23 1.74
N PRO A 53 -10.18 26.50 1.90
CA PRO A 53 -10.98 27.64 1.44
C PRO A 53 -11.06 27.78 -0.09
N LYS A 54 -9.99 27.45 -0.83
CA LYS A 54 -10.01 27.45 -2.31
C LYS A 54 -11.01 26.44 -2.88
N GLY A 55 -11.05 25.23 -2.32
CA GLY A 55 -12.02 24.21 -2.73
C GLY A 55 -13.47 24.64 -2.50
N VAL A 56 -13.77 25.23 -1.34
CA VAL A 56 -15.11 25.75 -1.02
C VAL A 56 -15.50 26.92 -1.92
N ALA A 57 -14.57 27.85 -2.17
CA ALA A 57 -14.81 28.94 -3.10
C ALA A 57 -15.05 28.43 -4.52
N MET A 58 -14.31 27.40 -4.94
CA MET A 58 -14.49 26.77 -6.26
C MET A 58 -15.87 26.13 -6.42
N GLU A 59 -16.35 25.39 -5.42
CA GLU A 59 -17.70 24.81 -5.44
C GLU A 59 -18.76 25.91 -5.58
N LYS A 60 -18.62 27.02 -4.85
CA LYS A 60 -19.53 28.17 -4.99
C LYS A 60 -19.47 28.82 -6.36
N ILE A 61 -18.28 28.96 -6.96
CA ILE A 61 -18.12 29.48 -8.34
C ILE A 61 -18.90 28.60 -9.32
N VAL A 62 -18.67 27.28 -9.27
CA VAL A 62 -19.36 26.32 -10.16
C VAL A 62 -20.86 26.33 -9.91
N ALA A 63 -21.30 26.41 -8.65
CA ALA A 63 -22.71 26.44 -8.30
C ALA A 63 -23.42 27.70 -8.79
N SER A 64 -22.81 28.87 -8.61
CA SER A 64 -23.38 30.16 -9.00
C SER A 64 -23.33 30.42 -10.50
N LEU A 65 -22.45 29.76 -11.25
CA LEU A 65 -22.42 29.85 -12.72
C LEU A 65 -23.29 28.78 -13.40
N GLY A 66 -23.31 27.55 -12.87
CA GLY A 66 -23.87 26.38 -13.53
C GLY A 66 -25.33 26.06 -13.21
N TYR A 67 -25.64 24.80 -12.89
CA TYR A 67 -27.01 24.32 -12.67
C TYR A 67 -27.72 25.08 -11.53
N GLY A 68 -28.87 25.69 -11.84
CA GLY A 68 -29.59 26.60 -10.94
C GLY A 68 -28.93 27.97 -10.74
N GLY A 69 -27.79 28.21 -11.40
CA GLY A 69 -27.00 29.43 -11.33
C GLY A 69 -27.25 30.38 -12.52
N MET A 70 -26.29 31.28 -12.76
CA MET A 70 -26.44 32.41 -13.68
C MET A 70 -26.77 31.97 -15.11
N ILE A 71 -26.05 30.98 -15.64
CA ILE A 71 -26.20 30.56 -17.04
C ILE A 71 -27.51 29.79 -17.21
N ASP A 72 -27.80 28.89 -16.27
CA ASP A 72 -29.06 28.14 -16.22
C ASP A 72 -30.27 29.09 -16.21
N ASN A 73 -30.26 30.11 -15.34
CA ASN A 73 -31.33 31.09 -15.24
C ASN A 73 -31.39 32.01 -16.47
N TYR A 74 -30.27 32.29 -17.13
CA TYR A 74 -30.24 33.09 -18.35
C TYR A 74 -30.98 32.38 -19.48
N THR A 75 -30.69 31.10 -19.70
CA THR A 75 -31.38 30.29 -20.70
C THR A 75 -32.87 30.16 -20.40
N ARG A 76 -33.24 29.99 -19.12
CA ARG A 76 -34.67 29.98 -18.71
C ARG A 76 -35.35 31.32 -18.95
N TYR A 77 -34.64 32.43 -18.75
CA TYR A 77 -35.18 33.75 -19.03
C TYR A 77 -35.46 33.94 -20.52
N VAL A 78 -34.53 33.53 -21.39
CA VAL A 78 -34.71 33.57 -22.85
C VAL A 78 -35.90 32.70 -23.29
N LEU A 79 -36.00 31.47 -22.77
CA LEU A 79 -37.07 30.53 -23.12
C LEU A 79 -38.45 30.97 -22.61
N ARG A 80 -38.54 31.36 -21.34
CA ARG A 80 -39.83 31.53 -20.63
C ARG A 80 -40.27 32.98 -20.47
N LYS A 81 -39.37 33.94 -20.68
CA LYS A 81 -39.64 35.39 -20.62
C LYS A 81 -40.22 35.84 -19.26
N ASP A 82 -39.87 35.11 -18.19
CA ASP A 82 -40.31 35.38 -16.82
C ASP A 82 -39.27 36.25 -16.08
N GLU A 83 -39.72 37.39 -15.55
CA GLU A 83 -38.89 38.36 -14.82
C GLU A 83 -38.21 37.74 -13.58
N GLN A 84 -38.75 36.67 -13.00
CA GLN A 84 -38.11 35.96 -11.89
C GLN A 84 -36.74 35.42 -12.29
N PHE A 85 -36.63 34.78 -13.46
CA PHE A 85 -35.34 34.24 -13.93
C PHE A 85 -34.35 35.35 -14.23
N ARG A 86 -34.80 36.51 -14.73
CA ARG A 86 -33.94 37.69 -14.89
C ARG A 86 -33.36 38.17 -13.57
N SER A 87 -34.17 38.21 -12.51
CA SER A 87 -33.68 38.55 -11.17
C SER A 87 -32.68 37.52 -10.65
N ASP A 88 -32.94 36.23 -10.89
CA ASP A 88 -32.08 35.13 -10.45
C ASP A 88 -30.73 35.15 -11.16
N VAL A 89 -30.67 35.49 -12.46
CA VAL A 89 -29.40 35.73 -13.19
C VAL A 89 -28.55 36.78 -12.49
N MET A 90 -29.15 37.92 -12.11
CA MET A 90 -28.43 39.01 -11.45
C MET A 90 -27.96 38.62 -10.05
N ALA A 91 -28.75 37.85 -9.32
CA ALA A 91 -28.40 37.34 -8.00
C ALA A 91 -27.22 36.35 -8.08
N SER A 92 -27.34 35.32 -8.93
CA SER A 92 -26.29 34.32 -9.14
C SER A 92 -24.99 34.94 -9.67
N ALA A 93 -25.07 35.96 -10.53
CA ALA A 93 -23.90 36.71 -10.99
C ALA A 93 -23.19 37.44 -9.83
N GLY A 94 -23.94 37.97 -8.86
CA GLY A 94 -23.39 38.57 -7.65
C GLY A 94 -22.69 37.54 -6.76
N GLU A 95 -23.30 36.36 -6.60
CA GLU A 95 -22.73 35.24 -5.86
C GLU A 95 -21.44 34.71 -6.50
N ALA A 96 -21.42 34.58 -7.83
CA ALA A 96 -20.24 34.16 -8.58
C ALA A 96 -19.05 35.11 -8.38
N LEU A 97 -19.29 36.42 -8.50
CA LEU A 97 -18.25 37.44 -8.25
C LEU A 97 -17.77 37.43 -6.79
N GLY A 98 -18.67 37.17 -5.83
CA GLY A 98 -18.30 36.98 -4.43
C GLY A 98 -17.38 35.77 -4.24
N ALA A 99 -17.76 34.62 -4.81
CA ALA A 99 -17.01 33.37 -4.72
C ALA A 99 -15.64 33.46 -5.41
N ILE A 100 -15.53 34.17 -6.55
CA ILE A 100 -14.25 34.46 -7.21
C ILE A 100 -13.32 35.24 -6.28
N ASN A 101 -13.84 36.25 -5.58
CA ASN A 101 -13.04 37.02 -4.62
C ASN A 101 -12.63 36.19 -3.40
N ASP A 102 -13.51 35.32 -2.91
CA ASP A 102 -13.19 34.38 -1.83
C ASP A 102 -12.05 33.44 -2.26
N TYR A 103 -12.08 32.92 -3.50
CA TYR A 103 -11.01 32.08 -4.03
C TYR A 103 -9.69 32.85 -4.10
N ARG A 104 -9.72 34.08 -4.61
CA ARG A 104 -8.54 34.96 -4.69
C ARG A 104 -7.94 35.23 -3.30
N ALA A 105 -8.80 35.51 -2.31
CA ALA A 105 -8.40 35.75 -0.93
C ALA A 105 -7.76 34.52 -0.27
N ALA A 106 -8.11 33.31 -0.73
CA ALA A 106 -7.49 32.05 -0.29
C ALA A 106 -6.09 31.80 -0.90
N GLY A 107 -5.54 32.73 -1.70
CA GLY A 107 -4.15 32.72 -2.16
C GLY A 107 -3.96 32.14 -3.56
N ALA A 108 -4.63 32.74 -4.56
CA ALA A 108 -4.55 32.30 -5.96
C ALA A 108 -3.12 32.39 -6.55
N THR A 109 -2.72 31.38 -7.33
CA THR A 109 -1.48 31.42 -8.12
C THR A 109 -1.63 32.31 -9.35
N PRO A 110 -0.53 32.75 -10.01
CA PRO A 110 -0.63 33.56 -11.23
C PRO A 110 -1.42 32.88 -12.37
N ALA A 111 -1.38 31.54 -12.46
CA ALA A 111 -2.16 30.77 -13.43
C ALA A 111 -3.66 30.75 -13.05
N GLU A 112 -3.96 30.55 -11.77
CA GLU A 112 -5.34 30.62 -11.24
C GLU A 112 -5.94 32.02 -11.43
N GLU A 113 -5.16 33.08 -11.22
CA GLU A 113 -5.63 34.46 -11.40
C GLU A 113 -6.08 34.75 -12.83
N SER A 114 -5.38 34.18 -13.82
CA SER A 114 -5.80 34.29 -15.23
C SER A 114 -7.15 33.61 -15.47
N ALA A 115 -7.37 32.43 -14.87
CA ALA A 115 -8.65 31.72 -15.00
C ALA A 115 -9.79 32.45 -14.27
N LEU A 116 -9.54 32.98 -13.06
CA LEU A 116 -10.51 33.80 -12.32
C LEU A 116 -10.90 35.06 -13.09
N ALA A 117 -9.93 35.73 -13.73
CA ALA A 117 -10.20 36.90 -14.57
C ALA A 117 -11.08 36.57 -15.78
N THR A 118 -10.86 35.41 -16.43
CA THR A 118 -11.75 34.91 -17.49
C THR A 118 -13.17 34.70 -16.98
N LEU A 119 -13.34 34.09 -15.81
CA LEU A 119 -14.67 33.90 -15.21
C LEU A 119 -15.37 35.22 -14.88
N GLU A 120 -14.64 36.21 -14.33
CA GLU A 120 -15.21 37.54 -14.10
C GLU A 120 -15.68 38.19 -15.39
N GLN A 121 -14.94 38.02 -16.48
CA GLN A 121 -15.31 38.56 -17.78
C GLN A 121 -16.60 37.91 -18.30
N VAL A 122 -16.70 36.57 -18.24
CA VAL A 122 -17.92 35.85 -18.64
C VAL A 122 -19.14 36.30 -17.83
N VAL A 123 -18.99 36.45 -16.50
CA VAL A 123 -20.08 36.97 -15.65
C VAL A 123 -20.52 38.38 -16.07
N ARG A 124 -19.57 39.24 -16.44
CA ARG A 124 -19.88 40.60 -16.92
C ARG A 124 -20.58 40.57 -18.27
N ASP A 125 -20.16 39.68 -19.17
CA ASP A 125 -20.75 39.54 -20.50
C ASP A 125 -22.22 39.11 -20.40
N TYR A 126 -22.51 38.08 -19.60
CA TYR A 126 -23.89 37.65 -19.31
C TYR A 126 -24.76 38.78 -18.73
N ARG A 127 -24.24 39.52 -17.73
CA ARG A 127 -24.97 40.66 -17.15
C ARG A 127 -25.24 41.77 -18.14
N ALA A 128 -24.30 42.04 -19.06
CA ALA A 128 -24.46 43.09 -20.07
C ALA A 128 -25.53 42.72 -21.10
N ARG A 129 -25.62 41.43 -21.46
CA ARG A 129 -26.56 40.93 -22.47
C ARG A 129 -28.01 40.87 -22.00
N ILE A 130 -28.28 40.85 -20.69
CA ILE A 130 -29.65 40.92 -20.16
C ILE A 130 -30.44 42.11 -20.70
N ALA A 131 -29.82 43.30 -20.84
CA ALA A 131 -30.51 44.47 -21.36
C ALA A 131 -30.89 44.33 -22.86
N GLU A 132 -30.10 43.57 -23.61
CA GLU A 132 -30.38 43.25 -25.01
C GLU A 132 -31.50 42.20 -25.10
N VAL A 133 -31.47 41.18 -24.25
CA VAL A 133 -32.56 40.19 -24.12
C VAL A 133 -33.87 40.88 -23.74
N ASP A 134 -33.87 41.81 -22.77
CA ASP A 134 -35.03 42.60 -22.37
C ASP A 134 -35.64 43.36 -23.57
N ALA A 135 -34.79 43.93 -24.43
CA ALA A 135 -35.22 44.68 -25.61
C ALA A 135 -35.84 43.76 -26.69
N LEU A 136 -35.26 42.59 -26.91
CA LEU A 136 -35.78 41.61 -27.89
C LEU A 136 -37.07 40.94 -27.39
N ILE A 137 -37.19 40.65 -26.09
CA ILE A 137 -38.44 40.19 -25.47
C ILE A 137 -39.52 41.28 -25.62
N GLY A 138 -39.18 42.54 -25.37
CA GLY A 138 -40.09 43.67 -25.57
C GLY A 138 -40.52 43.88 -27.03
N ALA A 139 -39.72 43.41 -27.99
CA ALA A 139 -40.06 43.37 -29.41
C ALA A 139 -40.91 42.15 -29.83
N ASN A 140 -41.27 41.29 -28.87
CA ASN A 140 -42.11 40.10 -29.06
C ASN A 140 -41.53 39.07 -30.04
N LEU A 141 -40.21 38.91 -30.05
CA LEU A 141 -39.52 37.85 -30.79
C LEU A 141 -39.64 36.50 -30.08
N ASP A 142 -39.58 35.40 -30.84
CA ASP A 142 -39.54 34.04 -30.29
C ASP A 142 -38.16 33.71 -29.67
N ALA A 143 -38.13 32.70 -28.80
CA ALA A 143 -36.93 32.33 -28.04
C ALA A 143 -35.75 31.91 -28.94
N ALA A 144 -36.03 31.23 -30.06
CA ALA A 144 -35.00 30.83 -31.03
C ALA A 144 -34.33 32.05 -31.67
N THR A 145 -35.12 33.03 -32.11
CA THR A 145 -34.61 34.28 -32.69
C THR A 145 -33.82 35.11 -31.68
N ILE A 146 -34.23 35.11 -30.41
CA ILE A 146 -33.51 35.79 -29.33
C ILE A 146 -32.15 35.10 -29.08
N HIS A 147 -32.13 33.77 -29.05
CA HIS A 147 -30.92 32.99 -28.86
C HIS A 147 -29.90 33.21 -30.00
N ASP A 148 -30.35 33.10 -31.26
CA ASP A 148 -29.52 33.34 -32.44
C ASP A 148 -28.95 34.77 -32.49
N GLY A 149 -29.71 35.75 -31.98
CA GLY A 149 -29.32 37.15 -31.96
C GLY A 149 -28.34 37.52 -30.84
N ILE A 150 -28.29 36.74 -29.75
CA ILE A 150 -27.51 37.02 -28.54
C ILE A 150 -26.84 35.75 -28.02
N VAL A 151 -25.87 35.25 -28.78
CA VAL A 151 -25.02 34.13 -28.37
C VAL A 151 -23.93 34.62 -27.41
N VAL A 152 -23.89 34.06 -26.20
CA VAL A 152 -22.80 34.25 -25.25
C VAL A 152 -21.91 33.01 -25.30
N ASN A 153 -20.60 33.20 -25.49
CA ASN A 153 -19.67 32.07 -25.57
C ASN A 153 -19.30 31.57 -24.17
N ASP A 154 -19.68 30.34 -23.91
CA ASP A 154 -19.54 29.63 -22.64
C ASP A 154 -18.21 28.90 -22.47
N GLN A 155 -17.53 28.62 -23.58
CA GLN A 155 -16.29 27.86 -23.60
C GLN A 155 -15.18 28.45 -22.71
N PRO A 156 -14.93 29.78 -22.70
CA PRO A 156 -13.91 30.36 -21.84
C PRO A 156 -14.18 30.11 -20.34
N ALA A 157 -15.45 30.05 -19.94
CA ALA A 157 -15.83 29.75 -18.56
C ALA A 157 -15.58 28.28 -18.22
N LEU A 158 -15.92 27.36 -19.13
CA LEU A 158 -15.63 25.93 -18.97
C LEU A 158 -14.13 25.66 -18.82
N ASP A 159 -13.30 26.24 -19.69
CA ASP A 159 -11.85 26.07 -19.66
C ASP A 159 -11.23 26.63 -18.37
N ALA A 160 -11.72 27.79 -17.92
CA ALA A 160 -11.27 28.41 -16.68
C ALA A 160 -11.68 27.58 -15.44
N ILE A 161 -12.91 27.05 -15.41
CA ILE A 161 -13.37 26.15 -14.34
C ILE A 161 -12.50 24.88 -14.31
N ALA A 162 -12.24 24.25 -15.46
CA ALA A 162 -11.40 23.06 -15.54
C ALA A 162 -9.99 23.33 -15.00
N THR A 163 -9.41 24.48 -15.35
CA THR A 163 -8.09 24.92 -14.87
C THR A 163 -8.07 25.07 -13.34
N LEU A 164 -9.07 25.76 -12.77
CA LEU A 164 -9.16 25.97 -11.32
C LEU A 164 -9.46 24.66 -10.56
N GLN A 165 -10.28 23.77 -11.12
CA GLN A 165 -10.53 22.43 -10.55
C GLN A 165 -9.25 21.59 -10.54
N ALA A 166 -8.47 21.62 -11.62
CA ALA A 166 -7.17 20.93 -11.69
C ALA A 166 -6.19 21.48 -10.65
N ALA A 167 -6.14 22.79 -10.45
CA ALA A 167 -5.30 23.42 -9.42
C ALA A 167 -5.71 22.99 -8.00
N VAL A 168 -7.01 23.00 -7.69
CA VAL A 168 -7.54 22.54 -6.39
C VAL A 168 -7.27 21.05 -6.16
N ARG A 169 -7.25 20.23 -7.23
CA ARG A 169 -6.87 18.79 -7.16
C ARG A 169 -5.38 18.61 -6.94
N ALA A 170 -4.52 19.37 -7.60
CA ALA A 170 -3.06 19.28 -7.45
C ALA A 170 -2.59 19.61 -6.02
N ASP A 171 -3.31 20.49 -5.32
CA ASP A 171 -3.04 20.82 -3.91
C ASP A 171 -3.47 19.69 -2.93
N LYS A 172 -4.20 18.67 -3.39
CA LYS A 172 -4.53 17.47 -2.59
C LYS A 172 -3.43 16.42 -2.76
N HIS A 173 -2.58 16.26 -1.74
CA HIS A 173 -1.64 15.13 -1.66
C HIS A 173 -2.37 13.81 -1.37
N GLY A 174 -2.87 13.14 -2.41
CA GLY A 174 -3.56 11.84 -2.31
C GLY A 174 -3.56 11.08 -3.64
N ASP A 175 -3.70 9.76 -3.54
CA ASP A 175 -3.67 8.79 -4.63
C ASP A 175 -4.62 9.17 -5.78
N ALA A 176 -4.09 9.32 -7.00
CA ALA A 176 -4.81 9.80 -8.17
C ALA A 176 -5.93 8.85 -8.65
N ASN A 177 -5.99 7.63 -8.11
CA ASN A 177 -6.92 6.57 -8.48
C ASN A 177 -8.06 6.30 -7.47
N SER A 178 -8.21 7.14 -6.44
CA SER A 178 -9.32 7.03 -5.47
C SER A 178 -10.32 8.15 -5.71
N HIS A 179 -11.43 7.90 -6.39
CA HIS A 179 -12.53 8.86 -6.50
C HIS A 179 -13.10 9.19 -5.11
N SER A 180 -12.72 10.34 -4.58
CA SER A 180 -13.26 10.85 -3.33
C SER A 180 -14.73 11.23 -3.50
N ARG A 181 -15.53 11.19 -2.43
CA ARG A 181 -16.94 11.66 -2.45
C ARG A 181 -17.09 13.05 -3.08
N THR A 182 -16.11 13.94 -2.85
CA THR A 182 -16.09 15.29 -3.43
C THR A 182 -15.95 15.25 -4.95
N GLU A 183 -15.11 14.38 -5.50
CA GLU A 183 -14.90 14.27 -6.94
C GLU A 183 -16.09 13.64 -7.64
N ILE A 184 -16.69 12.61 -7.02
CA ILE A 184 -17.91 12.00 -7.53
C ILE A 184 -19.04 13.02 -7.53
N LEU A 185 -19.24 13.77 -6.44
CA LEU A 185 -20.28 14.80 -6.39
C LEU A 185 -20.06 15.91 -7.43
N ALA A 186 -18.80 16.32 -7.65
CA ALA A 186 -18.45 17.26 -8.70
C ALA A 186 -18.70 16.71 -10.11
N GLN A 187 -18.45 15.41 -10.34
CA GLN A 187 -18.75 14.73 -11.60
C GLN A 187 -20.26 14.69 -11.86
N ILE A 188 -21.07 14.28 -10.88
CA ILE A 188 -22.54 14.26 -11.03
C ILE A 188 -23.02 15.69 -11.36
N ARG A 189 -22.49 16.71 -10.66
CA ARG A 189 -22.86 18.12 -10.89
C ARG A 189 -22.45 18.61 -12.28
N ALA A 190 -21.28 18.24 -12.77
CA ALA A 190 -20.81 18.59 -14.12
C ALA A 190 -21.66 17.90 -15.19
N ALA A 191 -21.97 16.61 -15.01
CA ALA A 191 -22.80 15.83 -15.92
C ALA A 191 -24.24 16.34 -15.99
N LEU A 192 -24.77 16.92 -14.90
CA LEU A 192 -26.09 17.53 -14.88
C LEU A 192 -26.08 18.98 -15.41
N GLY A 193 -25.11 19.78 -15.00
CA GLY A 193 -25.17 21.24 -15.10
C GLY A 193 -24.59 21.83 -16.38
N PHE A 194 -23.74 22.85 -16.20
CA PHE A 194 -23.17 23.65 -17.28
C PHE A 194 -22.18 22.83 -18.11
N GLY A 195 -22.46 22.70 -19.41
CA GLY A 195 -21.80 21.74 -20.30
C GLY A 195 -22.30 20.29 -20.19
N GLY A 196 -23.25 20.01 -19.29
CA GLY A 196 -23.86 18.70 -19.07
C GLY A 196 -25.28 18.60 -19.65
N MET A 197 -26.03 17.58 -19.21
CA MET A 197 -27.29 17.17 -19.84
C MET A 197 -28.35 18.28 -19.85
N ILE A 198 -28.42 19.12 -18.81
CA ILE A 198 -29.46 20.16 -18.70
C ILE A 198 -29.15 21.33 -19.63
N HIS A 199 -27.87 21.68 -19.73
CA HIS A 199 -27.39 22.67 -20.69
C HIS A 199 -27.63 22.19 -22.12
N LEU A 200 -27.15 20.98 -22.45
CA LEU A 200 -27.30 20.38 -23.77
C LEU A 200 -28.76 20.17 -24.17
N PHE A 201 -29.63 19.80 -23.23
CA PHE A 201 -31.06 19.66 -23.47
C PHE A 201 -31.69 20.99 -23.87
N ARG A 202 -31.34 22.09 -23.21
CA ARG A 202 -31.90 23.40 -23.55
C ARG A 202 -31.35 23.97 -24.84
N ASP A 203 -30.07 23.75 -25.12
CA ASP A 203 -29.51 24.08 -26.44
C ASP A 203 -30.23 23.30 -27.54
N ALA A 204 -30.48 22.00 -27.33
CA ALA A 204 -31.24 21.19 -28.27
C ALA A 204 -32.65 21.74 -28.49
N LEU A 205 -33.32 22.26 -27.44
CA LEU A 205 -34.62 22.92 -27.59
C LEU A 205 -34.54 24.22 -28.40
N LEU A 206 -33.55 25.07 -28.13
CA LEU A 206 -33.36 26.36 -28.78
C LEU A 206 -32.96 26.21 -30.26
N ASP A 207 -31.97 25.35 -30.52
CA ASP A 207 -31.41 25.10 -31.86
C ASP A 207 -32.30 24.12 -32.67
N ARG A 208 -33.20 23.39 -32.01
CA ARG A 208 -33.97 22.27 -32.56
C ARG A 208 -33.07 21.20 -33.20
N ASP A 209 -31.91 20.97 -32.60
CA ASP A 209 -30.89 20.07 -33.12
C ASP A 209 -31.00 18.67 -32.49
N GLU A 210 -31.49 17.72 -33.28
CA GLU A 210 -31.60 16.32 -32.88
C GLU A 210 -30.22 15.65 -32.66
N ASN A 211 -29.15 16.18 -33.25
CA ASN A 211 -27.81 15.60 -33.08
C ASN A 211 -27.29 15.72 -31.65
N ARG A 212 -27.80 16.68 -30.87
CA ARG A 212 -27.44 16.88 -29.46
C ARG A 212 -28.02 15.81 -28.52
N VAL A 213 -28.96 14.98 -28.99
CA VAL A 213 -29.56 13.89 -28.20
C VAL A 213 -28.49 12.92 -27.68
N VAL A 214 -27.49 12.60 -28.50
CA VAL A 214 -26.42 11.66 -28.13
C VAL A 214 -25.58 12.23 -26.98
N ASP A 215 -25.25 13.52 -27.02
CA ASP A 215 -24.47 14.19 -25.98
C ASP A 215 -25.23 14.30 -24.66
N ILE A 216 -26.55 14.54 -24.74
CA ILE A 216 -27.45 14.55 -23.57
C ILE A 216 -27.49 13.17 -22.92
N LEU A 217 -27.69 12.10 -23.70
CA LEU A 217 -27.73 10.72 -23.19
C LEU A 217 -26.38 10.29 -22.60
N THR A 218 -25.27 10.73 -23.20
CA THR A 218 -23.92 10.50 -22.66
C THR A 218 -23.75 11.17 -21.30
N SER A 219 -24.20 12.42 -21.17
CA SER A 219 -24.17 13.15 -19.91
C SER A 219 -25.08 12.51 -18.85
N ILE A 220 -26.26 12.02 -19.23
CA ILE A 220 -27.17 11.23 -18.37
C ILE A 220 -26.47 9.98 -17.85
N ALA A 221 -25.79 9.22 -18.71
CA ALA A 221 -25.06 8.02 -18.31
C ALA A 221 -23.95 8.36 -17.31
N SER A 222 -23.19 9.43 -17.53
CA SER A 222 -22.14 9.88 -16.60
C SER A 222 -22.71 10.33 -15.25
N ALA A 223 -23.88 10.99 -15.24
CA ALA A 223 -24.56 11.36 -13.99
C ALA A 223 -25.01 10.13 -13.19
N ARG A 224 -25.60 9.12 -13.87
CA ARG A 224 -26.00 7.85 -13.23
C ARG A 224 -24.81 7.07 -12.67
N GLU A 225 -23.70 7.01 -13.42
CA GLU A 225 -22.47 6.40 -12.96
C GLU A 225 -21.96 7.07 -11.68
N GLY A 226 -21.95 8.41 -11.65
CA GLY A 226 -21.55 9.15 -10.44
C GLY A 226 -22.47 8.89 -9.25
N VAL A 227 -23.80 8.82 -9.45
CA VAL A 227 -24.75 8.48 -8.38
C VAL A 227 -24.46 7.10 -7.80
N GLU A 228 -24.28 6.09 -8.66
CA GLU A 228 -23.98 4.73 -8.22
C GLU A 228 -22.61 4.65 -7.53
N ALA A 229 -21.59 5.32 -8.08
CA ALA A 229 -20.29 5.43 -7.45
C ALA A 229 -20.40 6.02 -6.03
N LEU A 230 -21.24 7.03 -5.81
CA LEU A 230 -21.45 7.60 -4.48
C LEU A 230 -22.12 6.59 -3.52
N ARG A 231 -23.08 5.79 -4.01
CA ARG A 231 -23.70 4.71 -3.23
C ARG A 231 -22.70 3.65 -2.80
N THR A 232 -21.78 3.26 -3.69
CA THR A 232 -20.74 2.25 -3.36
C THR A 232 -19.81 2.69 -2.23
N LEU A 233 -19.62 4.01 -2.04
CA LEU A 233 -18.84 4.55 -0.91
C LEU A 233 -19.59 4.51 0.43
N GLY A 234 -20.86 4.10 0.43
CA GLY A 234 -21.73 4.03 1.60
C GLY A 234 -22.39 5.38 1.91
N VAL A 235 -23.70 5.45 1.68
CA VAL A 235 -24.52 6.65 1.92
C VAL A 235 -25.41 6.48 3.15
N ASN A 236 -25.70 7.57 3.82
CA ASN A 236 -26.67 7.62 4.92
C ASN A 236 -28.10 7.80 4.37
N PRO A 237 -29.17 7.63 5.19
CA PRO A 237 -30.55 7.73 4.69
C PRO A 237 -30.90 9.08 4.05
N VAL A 238 -30.30 10.18 4.53
CA VAL A 238 -30.52 11.53 4.01
C VAL A 238 -29.84 11.71 2.65
N GLU A 239 -28.63 11.18 2.50
CA GLU A 239 -27.90 11.13 1.23
C GLU A 239 -28.62 10.24 0.20
N GLU A 240 -29.20 9.10 0.61
CA GLU A 240 -29.96 8.21 -0.28
C GLU A 240 -31.25 8.88 -0.80
N GLU A 241 -31.97 9.60 0.05
CA GLU A 241 -33.14 10.38 -0.36
C GLU A 241 -32.76 11.47 -1.36
N ALA A 242 -31.64 12.16 -1.11
CA ALA A 242 -31.11 13.17 -2.02
C ALA A 242 -30.67 12.59 -3.37
N LEU A 243 -30.02 11.42 -3.37
CA LEU A 243 -29.62 10.72 -4.59
C LEU A 243 -30.84 10.24 -5.39
N THR A 244 -31.87 9.74 -4.73
CA THR A 244 -33.12 9.33 -5.39
C THR A 244 -33.79 10.53 -6.07
N ALA A 245 -33.85 11.69 -5.40
CA ALA A 245 -34.39 12.91 -6.01
C ALA A 245 -33.61 13.37 -7.25
N ILE A 246 -32.28 13.16 -7.27
CA ILE A 246 -31.44 13.44 -8.44
C ILE A 246 -31.71 12.44 -9.56
N GLU A 247 -31.79 11.14 -9.25
CA GLU A 247 -32.09 10.09 -10.23
C GLU A 247 -33.46 10.25 -10.88
N ASP A 248 -34.47 10.65 -10.09
CA ASP A 248 -35.80 10.93 -10.62
C ASP A 248 -35.73 12.05 -11.67
N VAL A 249 -35.01 13.13 -11.41
CA VAL A 249 -34.83 14.22 -12.39
C VAL A 249 -34.05 13.72 -13.62
N ILE A 250 -33.00 12.93 -13.44
CA ILE A 250 -32.27 12.30 -14.56
C ILE A 250 -33.21 11.47 -15.44
N ALA A 251 -34.09 10.67 -14.84
CA ALA A 251 -35.06 9.86 -15.56
C ALA A 251 -36.07 10.71 -16.35
N HIS A 252 -36.51 11.84 -15.80
CA HIS A 252 -37.36 12.79 -16.53
C HIS A 252 -36.64 13.38 -17.74
N TYR A 253 -35.37 13.76 -17.61
CA TYR A 253 -34.57 14.25 -18.75
C TYR A 253 -34.37 13.19 -19.82
N GLU A 254 -34.09 11.95 -19.44
CA GLU A 254 -33.96 10.83 -20.39
C GLU A 254 -35.25 10.65 -21.21
N GLN A 255 -36.40 10.60 -20.53
CA GLN A 255 -37.70 10.46 -21.18
C GLN A 255 -38.03 11.66 -22.08
N ASN A 256 -37.86 12.87 -21.55
CA ASN A 256 -38.26 14.10 -22.25
C ASN A 256 -37.31 14.49 -23.39
N THR A 257 -36.07 13.99 -23.39
CA THR A 257 -35.14 14.13 -24.52
C THR A 257 -35.68 13.41 -25.76
N SER A 258 -36.20 12.19 -25.60
CA SER A 258 -36.84 11.47 -26.71
C SER A 258 -38.10 12.19 -27.20
N VAL A 259 -38.92 12.72 -26.30
CA VAL A 259 -40.13 13.49 -26.66
C VAL A 259 -39.77 14.78 -27.41
N ALA A 260 -38.75 15.51 -26.95
CA ALA A 260 -38.28 16.72 -27.61
C ALA A 260 -37.77 16.43 -29.03
N ALA A 261 -36.97 15.37 -29.21
CA ALA A 261 -36.46 14.93 -30.51
C ALA A 261 -37.58 14.66 -31.52
N GLU A 262 -38.63 13.92 -31.12
CA GLU A 262 -39.79 13.69 -31.98
C GLU A 262 -40.51 15.01 -32.35
N MET A 263 -40.61 15.94 -31.40
CA MET A 263 -41.26 17.23 -31.62
C MET A 263 -40.43 18.19 -32.49
N PHE A 264 -39.11 18.04 -32.59
CA PHE A 264 -38.27 18.87 -33.47
C PHE A 264 -38.63 18.74 -34.95
N SER A 265 -39.21 17.62 -35.37
CA SER A 265 -39.72 17.42 -36.73
C SER A 265 -41.14 17.97 -36.97
N THR A 266 -41.78 18.55 -35.96
CA THR A 266 -43.16 19.09 -36.04
C THR A 266 -43.18 20.61 -36.22
N PRO A 267 -44.30 21.24 -36.65
CA PRO A 267 -44.40 22.69 -36.75
C PRO A 267 -44.54 23.41 -35.39
N ALA A 268 -44.37 22.72 -34.25
CA ALA A 268 -44.40 23.34 -32.93
C ALA A 268 -43.27 24.37 -32.75
N THR A 269 -43.56 25.45 -32.03
CA THR A 269 -42.59 26.47 -31.61
C THR A 269 -41.73 25.97 -30.45
N VAL A 270 -40.57 26.59 -30.22
CA VAL A 270 -39.67 26.22 -29.10
C VAL A 270 -40.39 26.35 -27.76
N GLU A 271 -41.22 27.38 -27.59
CA GLU A 271 -42.02 27.58 -26.39
C GLU A 271 -43.11 26.51 -26.19
N GLU A 272 -43.73 26.02 -27.28
CA GLU A 272 -44.68 24.90 -27.21
C GLU A 272 -43.99 23.59 -26.87
N ILE A 273 -42.76 23.37 -27.37
CA ILE A 273 -41.95 22.19 -27.04
C ILE A 273 -41.52 22.25 -25.57
N ASP A 274 -40.93 23.36 -25.09
CA ASP A 274 -40.53 23.54 -23.67
C ASP A 274 -41.71 23.31 -22.72
N ALA A 275 -42.91 23.78 -23.08
CA ALA A 275 -44.11 23.58 -22.27
C ALA A 275 -44.50 22.10 -22.10
N VAL A 276 -44.27 21.26 -23.13
CA VAL A 276 -44.55 19.82 -23.08
C VAL A 276 -43.46 19.06 -22.35
N VAL A 277 -42.20 19.43 -22.58
CA VAL A 277 -41.04 18.71 -22.04
C VAL A 277 -40.46 19.33 -20.78
N ALA A 278 -41.18 20.25 -20.14
CA ALA A 278 -40.75 20.93 -18.92
C ALA A 278 -40.45 19.95 -17.79
N ILE A 279 -39.25 20.06 -17.21
CA ILE A 279 -38.79 19.21 -16.10
C ILE A 279 -38.64 20.07 -14.84
N PRO A 280 -39.16 19.62 -13.69
CA PRO A 280 -38.93 20.31 -12.42
C PRO A 280 -37.52 20.01 -11.91
N ASP A 281 -36.60 20.96 -12.08
CA ASP A 281 -35.21 20.89 -11.61
C ASP A 281 -35.05 20.99 -10.08
N GLY A 282 -36.06 21.50 -9.38
CA GLY A 282 -36.02 21.79 -7.95
C GLY A 282 -35.61 20.63 -7.04
N PRO A 283 -36.15 19.41 -7.20
CA PRO A 283 -35.78 18.26 -6.38
C PRO A 283 -34.30 17.88 -6.50
N ALA A 284 -33.73 17.86 -7.70
CA ALA A 284 -32.31 17.58 -7.89
C ALA A 284 -31.43 18.67 -7.24
N LEU A 285 -31.79 19.95 -7.40
CA LEU A 285 -31.10 21.06 -6.74
C LEU A 285 -31.10 20.92 -5.21
N GLN A 286 -32.25 20.57 -4.61
CA GLN A 286 -32.35 20.31 -3.17
C GLN A 286 -31.55 19.08 -2.75
N GLY A 287 -31.54 18.04 -3.59
CA GLY A 287 -30.70 16.85 -3.41
C GLY A 287 -29.22 17.23 -3.33
N PHE A 288 -28.71 18.02 -4.28
CA PHE A 288 -27.33 18.51 -4.26
C PHE A 288 -27.00 19.32 -3.02
N MET A 289 -27.84 20.28 -2.65
CA MET A 289 -27.63 21.08 -1.43
C MET A 289 -27.57 20.20 -0.18
N THR A 290 -28.32 19.09 -0.18
CA THR A 290 -28.32 18.12 0.91
C THR A 290 -27.02 17.30 0.91
N LEU A 291 -26.58 16.78 -0.24
CA LEU A 291 -25.32 16.05 -0.37
C LEU A 291 -24.11 16.92 0.00
N GLU A 292 -24.08 18.19 -0.43
CA GLU A 292 -23.03 19.15 -0.07
C GLU A 292 -23.02 19.43 1.44
N ARG A 293 -24.19 19.58 2.06
CA ARG A 293 -24.30 19.78 3.51
C ARG A 293 -23.79 18.56 4.28
N GLU A 294 -24.17 17.36 3.88
CA GLU A 294 -23.73 16.11 4.52
C GLU A 294 -22.23 15.89 4.32
N LEU A 295 -21.70 16.17 3.13
CA LEU A 295 -20.26 16.14 2.85
C LEU A 295 -19.50 17.13 3.73
N ALA A 296 -19.99 18.36 3.87
CA ALA A 296 -19.41 19.37 4.75
C ALA A 296 -19.44 18.93 6.23
N ALA A 297 -20.54 18.32 6.69
CA ALA A 297 -20.68 17.80 8.04
C ALA A 297 -19.69 16.66 8.32
N ARG A 298 -19.50 15.74 7.36
CA ARG A 298 -18.50 14.65 7.45
C ARG A 298 -17.09 15.22 7.57
N TYR A 299 -16.72 16.17 6.71
CA TYR A 299 -15.41 16.82 6.78
C TYR A 299 -15.20 17.58 8.08
N ALA A 300 -16.21 18.26 8.62
CA ALA A 300 -16.14 18.88 9.94
C ALA A 300 -15.86 17.84 11.05
N GLY A 301 -16.55 16.69 11.02
CA GLY A 301 -16.34 15.60 11.97
C GLY A 301 -14.95 14.97 11.91
N GLU A 302 -14.41 14.76 10.69
CA GLU A 302 -13.03 14.28 10.50
C GLU A 302 -12.00 15.32 10.95
N ARG A 303 -12.21 16.60 10.65
CA ARG A 303 -11.33 17.69 11.14
C ARG A 303 -11.28 17.72 12.66
N ASP A 304 -12.42 17.60 13.31
CA ASP A 304 -12.52 17.59 14.77
C ASP A 304 -11.90 16.32 15.38
N SER A 305 -11.96 15.18 14.69
CA SER A 305 -11.33 13.94 15.18
C SER A 305 -9.80 14.02 15.08
N VAL A 306 -9.25 14.54 13.97
CA VAL A 306 -7.81 14.76 13.80
C VAL A 306 -7.28 15.77 14.81
N SER A 307 -7.99 16.89 15.01
CA SER A 307 -7.61 17.90 16.03
C SER A 307 -7.64 17.33 17.46
N ARG A 308 -8.67 16.54 17.80
CA ARG A 308 -8.74 15.84 19.10
C ARG A 308 -7.62 14.81 19.25
N ASN A 309 -7.27 14.07 18.20
CA ASN A 309 -6.19 13.08 18.26
C ASN A 309 -4.81 13.73 18.38
N LEU A 310 -4.57 14.85 17.68
CA LEU A 310 -3.32 15.61 17.79
C LEU A 310 -3.16 16.22 19.19
N SER A 311 -4.21 16.83 19.73
CA SER A 311 -4.19 17.41 21.09
C SER A 311 -4.08 16.33 22.20
N ALA A 312 -4.74 15.19 22.04
CA ALA A 312 -4.57 14.05 22.95
C ALA A 312 -3.14 13.49 22.92
N THR A 313 -2.54 13.41 21.73
CA THR A 313 -1.14 12.97 21.53
C THR A 313 -0.15 13.97 22.16
N GLN A 314 -0.40 15.28 22.02
CA GLN A 314 0.38 16.33 22.69
C GLN A 314 0.30 16.20 24.22
N TRP A 315 -0.91 16.01 24.78
CA TRP A 315 -1.09 15.86 26.23
C TRP A 315 -0.40 14.60 26.77
N LEU A 316 -0.56 13.45 26.09
CA LEU A 316 0.12 12.20 26.45
C LEU A 316 1.65 12.36 26.44
N SER A 317 2.19 13.08 25.46
CA SER A 317 3.62 13.36 25.36
C SER A 317 4.13 14.18 26.57
N TYR A 318 3.40 15.22 26.98
CA TYR A 318 3.74 16.00 28.17
C TYR A 318 3.67 15.18 29.47
N ALA A 319 2.67 14.30 29.59
CA ALA A 319 2.53 13.41 30.74
C ALA A 319 3.72 12.44 30.87
N ILE A 320 4.18 11.84 29.76
CA ILE A 320 5.34 10.93 29.73
C ILE A 320 6.63 11.66 30.14
N ILE A 321 6.86 12.87 29.62
CA ILE A 321 8.01 13.71 30.01
C ILE A 321 7.97 14.04 31.51
N GLY A 322 6.79 14.42 32.02
CA GLY A 322 6.61 14.73 33.44
C GLY A 322 6.93 13.55 34.35
N VAL A 323 6.43 12.35 34.03
CA VAL A 323 6.70 11.12 34.79
C VAL A 323 8.18 10.74 34.73
N ALA A 324 8.82 10.84 33.55
CA ALA A 324 10.25 10.56 33.40
C ALA A 324 11.11 11.48 34.28
N VAL A 325 10.86 12.80 34.26
CA VAL A 325 11.59 13.77 35.08
C VAL A 325 11.38 13.53 36.57
N ILE A 326 10.15 13.27 37.01
CA ILE A 326 9.84 13.01 38.43
C ILE A 326 10.54 11.73 38.91
N SER A 327 10.47 10.64 38.13
CA SER A 327 11.08 9.35 38.49
C SER A 327 12.61 9.43 38.54
N SER A 328 13.26 10.11 37.60
CA SER A 328 14.71 10.33 37.62
C SER A 328 15.15 11.19 38.80
N THR A 329 14.39 12.24 39.13
CA THR A 329 14.69 13.13 40.26
C THR A 329 14.52 12.41 41.60
N ALA A 330 13.45 11.61 41.74
CA ALA A 330 13.20 10.79 42.92
C ALA A 330 14.29 9.72 43.12
N MET A 331 14.75 9.08 42.03
CA MET A 331 15.83 8.08 42.07
C MET A 331 17.15 8.72 42.52
N ILE A 332 17.52 9.89 41.98
CA ILE A 332 18.75 10.60 42.36
C ILE A 332 18.68 11.05 43.83
N ALA A 333 17.53 11.58 44.28
CA ALA A 333 17.33 11.98 45.67
C ALA A 333 17.43 10.78 46.62
N LEU A 334 16.88 9.62 46.26
CA LEU A 334 16.97 8.38 47.03
C LEU A 334 18.42 7.89 47.17
N VAL A 335 19.19 7.89 46.07
CA VAL A 335 20.61 7.50 46.08
C VAL A 335 21.45 8.44 46.95
N VAL A 336 21.24 9.75 46.85
CA VAL A 336 21.95 10.76 47.67
C VAL A 336 21.57 10.62 49.15
N TRP A 337 20.29 10.37 49.45
CA TRP A 337 19.82 10.19 50.82
C TRP A 337 20.47 8.98 51.51
N ILE A 338 20.53 7.83 50.83
CA ILE A 338 21.18 6.61 51.33
C ILE A 338 22.66 6.86 51.64
N GLN A 339 23.38 7.50 50.71
CA GLN A 339 24.82 7.79 50.84
C GLN A 339 25.14 8.69 52.05
N VAL A 340 24.35 9.76 52.27
CA VAL A 340 24.66 10.75 53.31
C VAL A 340 24.26 10.27 54.71
N PHE A 341 23.07 9.67 54.85
CA PHE A 341 22.51 9.35 56.16
C PHE A 341 22.88 7.96 56.67
N ARG A 342 23.11 6.97 55.80
CA ARG A 342 23.46 5.60 56.24
C ARG A 342 24.95 5.30 56.25
N MET A 343 25.77 5.98 55.43
CA MET A 343 27.21 5.70 55.34
C MET A 343 28.11 6.82 55.90
N VAL A 344 27.98 8.06 55.43
CA VAL A 344 29.00 9.10 55.68
C VAL A 344 29.00 9.66 57.11
N ARG A 345 27.81 9.90 57.70
CA ARG A 345 27.70 10.50 59.06
C ARG A 345 28.23 9.58 60.18
N PRO A 346 27.89 8.28 60.23
CA PRO A 346 28.38 7.39 61.29
C PRO A 346 29.90 7.13 61.22
N VAL A 347 30.47 7.02 60.02
CA VAL A 347 31.92 6.82 59.83
C VAL A 347 32.74 8.01 60.36
N ARG A 348 32.27 9.26 60.15
CA ARG A 348 32.92 10.44 60.73
C ARG A 348 32.89 10.47 62.26
N ALA A 349 31.83 9.95 62.88
CA ALA A 349 31.69 9.90 64.34
C ALA A 349 32.66 8.89 64.97
N ILE A 350 32.79 7.69 64.41
CA ILE A 350 33.74 6.65 64.88
C ILE A 350 35.20 7.12 64.68
N THR A 351 35.50 7.76 63.55
CA THR A 351 36.84 8.32 63.28
C THR A 351 37.25 9.41 64.28
N GLY A 352 36.29 10.17 64.82
CA GLY A 352 36.52 11.17 65.86
C GLY A 352 36.87 10.57 67.23
N ILE A 353 36.26 9.43 67.60
CA ILE A 353 36.55 8.73 68.86
C ILE A 353 37.93 8.07 68.81
N MET A 354 38.30 7.43 67.70
CA MET A 354 39.62 6.79 67.52
C MET A 354 40.78 7.79 67.71
N LYS A 355 40.60 9.04 67.25
CA LYS A 355 41.59 10.11 67.41
C LYS A 355 41.76 10.58 68.86
N ARG A 356 40.76 10.35 69.72
CA ARG A 356 40.80 10.66 71.15
C ARG A 356 41.32 9.47 71.97
N LEU A 357 41.00 8.25 71.56
CA LEU A 357 41.53 7.02 72.15
C LEU A 357 43.05 6.90 71.93
N SER A 358 43.55 7.30 70.75
CA SER A 358 44.99 7.33 70.46
C SER A 358 45.77 8.42 71.23
N SER A 359 45.07 9.34 71.92
CA SER A 359 45.68 10.37 72.77
C SER A 359 45.69 10.03 74.27
N GLY A 360 45.31 8.78 74.63
CA GLY A 360 45.44 8.26 76.00
C GLY A 360 44.21 8.44 76.90
N ASP A 361 43.08 8.87 76.35
CA ASP A 361 41.83 9.02 77.11
C ASP A 361 41.00 7.72 77.07
N LEU A 362 41.07 6.93 78.15
CA LEU A 362 40.45 5.59 78.27
C LEU A 362 39.05 5.60 78.92
N HIS A 363 38.51 6.78 79.26
CA HIS A 363 37.24 6.91 80.00
C HIS A 363 36.05 7.39 79.14
N LEU A 364 36.08 7.14 77.83
CA LEU A 364 35.07 7.60 76.88
C LEU A 364 34.09 6.47 76.48
N SER A 365 32.80 6.80 76.33
CA SER A 365 31.77 5.89 75.84
C SER A 365 31.71 5.87 74.31
N VAL A 366 31.76 4.69 73.68
CA VAL A 366 31.68 4.56 72.22
C VAL A 366 30.21 4.61 71.74
N PRO A 367 29.81 5.60 70.93
CA PRO A 367 28.44 5.68 70.39
C PRO A 367 28.21 4.65 69.28
N GLY A 368 27.00 4.06 69.23
CA GLY A 368 26.57 3.13 68.16
C GLY A 368 26.71 1.63 68.45
N LEU A 369 26.88 1.25 69.72
CA LEU A 369 26.97 -0.15 70.20
C LEU A 369 25.68 -0.99 70.04
N ASP A 370 24.56 -0.33 69.80
CA ASP A 370 23.23 -0.91 69.58
C ASP A 370 22.94 -1.21 68.09
N ARG A 371 23.86 -0.85 67.20
CA ARG A 371 23.73 -1.07 65.76
C ARG A 371 24.20 -2.48 65.39
N HIS A 372 23.50 -3.09 64.44
CA HIS A 372 23.73 -4.47 64.00
C HIS A 372 24.35 -4.55 62.59
N ASP A 373 24.88 -3.43 62.09
CA ASP A 373 25.55 -3.28 60.80
C ASP A 373 27.09 -3.16 60.96
N GLU A 374 27.84 -3.05 59.86
CA GLU A 374 29.31 -2.99 59.86
C GLU A 374 29.84 -1.80 60.67
N ILE A 375 29.05 -0.73 60.79
CA ILE A 375 29.36 0.44 61.63
C ILE A 375 29.15 0.13 63.12
N GLY A 376 28.13 -0.66 63.47
CA GLY A 376 27.96 -1.23 64.80
C GLY A 376 29.08 -2.20 65.19
N GLN A 377 29.57 -2.99 64.23
CA GLN A 377 30.76 -3.83 64.42
C GLN A 377 32.03 -2.98 64.61
N MET A 378 32.17 -1.84 63.92
CA MET A 378 33.27 -0.89 64.16
C MET A 378 33.18 -0.20 65.54
N ALA A 379 31.98 0.11 66.03
CA ALA A 379 31.75 0.64 67.38
C ALA A 379 32.04 -0.41 68.47
N ALA A 380 31.62 -1.66 68.26
CA ALA A 380 31.94 -2.79 69.12
C ALA A 380 33.45 -3.11 69.11
N ALA A 381 34.12 -3.05 67.95
CA ALA A 381 35.56 -3.24 67.83
C ALA A 381 36.36 -2.12 68.52
N LEU A 382 35.85 -0.88 68.54
CA LEU A 382 36.49 0.24 69.24
C LEU A 382 36.33 0.14 70.77
N GLU A 383 35.23 -0.44 71.27
CA GLU A 383 35.05 -0.80 72.68
C GLU A 383 35.96 -1.98 73.08
N VAL A 384 36.09 -2.99 72.21
CA VAL A 384 37.04 -4.11 72.38
C VAL A 384 38.49 -3.64 72.29
N PHE A 385 38.81 -2.60 71.52
CA PHE A 385 40.15 -2.00 71.46
C PHE A 385 40.49 -1.21 72.74
N ARG A 386 39.49 -0.53 73.34
CA ARG A 386 39.60 0.08 74.68
C ARG A 386 39.80 -0.99 75.77
N GLU A 387 39.10 -2.12 75.71
CA GLU A 387 39.28 -3.28 76.61
C GLU A 387 40.58 -4.05 76.33
N GLY A 388 41.04 -4.08 75.08
CA GLY A 388 42.26 -4.77 74.62
C GLY A 388 43.56 -4.09 75.07
N LEU A 389 43.54 -2.77 75.27
CA LEU A 389 44.64 -2.03 75.92
C LEU A 389 44.81 -2.39 77.41
N ILE A 390 43.77 -2.93 78.05
CA ILE A 390 43.82 -3.48 79.43
C ILE A 390 44.30 -4.95 79.41
N LYS A 391 44.24 -5.62 78.25
CA LYS A 391 44.44 -7.06 78.09
C LYS A 391 45.62 -7.39 77.16
N ALA A 392 46.66 -6.56 77.20
CA ALA A 392 47.93 -6.75 76.48
C ALA A 392 48.93 -7.67 77.23
N GLU A 393 48.45 -8.67 77.97
CA GLU A 393 49.34 -9.54 78.77
C GLU A 393 49.13 -11.05 78.58
N SER A 394 48.16 -11.52 77.79
CA SER A 394 47.95 -12.96 77.58
C SER A 394 48.19 -13.40 76.12
N LEU A 395 49.38 -13.06 75.63
CA LEU A 395 50.04 -13.38 74.35
C LEU A 395 50.14 -14.89 73.97
N ALA A 396 49.22 -15.76 74.41
CA ALA A 396 49.32 -17.20 74.22
C ALA A 396 48.26 -17.83 73.29
N GLN A 397 47.34 -17.04 72.71
CA GLN A 397 46.20 -17.56 71.92
C GLN A 397 46.26 -17.23 70.42
N ALA A 398 47.30 -16.51 69.97
CA ALA A 398 47.45 -16.03 68.60
C ALA A 398 47.82 -17.11 67.54
N GLU A 399 48.13 -18.34 67.94
CA GLU A 399 48.49 -19.42 67.00
C GLU A 399 47.30 -20.24 66.48
N ARG A 400 46.16 -20.26 67.19
CA ARG A 400 45.02 -21.15 66.83
C ARG A 400 44.00 -20.51 65.89
N GLU A 401 43.76 -19.20 65.97
CA GLU A 401 42.79 -18.49 65.11
C GLU A 401 43.31 -18.31 63.67
N GLN A 402 44.64 -18.25 63.47
CA GLN A 402 45.25 -18.04 62.16
C GLN A 402 45.08 -19.23 61.20
N GLN A 403 44.79 -20.42 61.70
CA GLN A 403 44.56 -21.62 60.88
C GLN A 403 43.10 -21.78 60.45
N GLU A 404 42.14 -21.44 61.31
CA GLU A 404 40.71 -21.53 60.98
C GLU A 404 40.25 -20.44 60.01
N GLU A 405 40.86 -19.26 60.05
CA GLU A 405 40.56 -18.16 59.13
C GLU A 405 41.13 -18.40 57.72
N LYS A 406 42.31 -19.03 57.62
CA LYS A 406 42.86 -19.51 56.34
C LYS A 406 41.99 -20.59 55.71
N ALA A 407 41.51 -21.56 56.49
CA ALA A 407 40.63 -22.61 55.99
C ALA A 407 39.29 -22.08 55.45
N ARG A 408 38.68 -21.08 56.12
CA ARG A 408 37.46 -20.41 55.63
C ARG A 408 37.70 -19.58 54.36
N GLN A 409 38.85 -18.92 54.24
CA GLN A 409 39.22 -18.15 53.05
C GLN A 409 39.44 -19.05 51.83
N THR A 410 40.13 -20.19 51.99
CA THR A 410 40.34 -21.18 50.92
C THR A 410 39.00 -21.77 50.44
N GLN A 411 38.10 -22.17 51.36
CA GLN A 411 36.78 -22.70 50.99
C GLN A 411 35.89 -21.68 50.25
N HIS A 412 35.97 -20.40 50.64
CA HIS A 412 35.23 -19.34 49.96
C HIS A 412 35.78 -19.05 48.55
N LEU A 413 37.11 -19.06 48.40
CA LEU A 413 37.78 -18.90 47.11
C LEU A 413 37.46 -20.07 46.15
N GLU A 414 37.46 -21.32 46.64
CA GLU A 414 37.09 -22.49 45.85
C GLU A 414 35.64 -22.42 45.33
N ASN A 415 34.70 -21.96 46.16
CA ASN A 415 33.32 -21.76 45.75
C ASN A 415 33.18 -20.65 44.69
N LEU A 416 33.84 -19.51 44.88
CA LEU A 416 33.85 -18.43 43.88
C LEU A 416 34.48 -18.87 42.55
N LEU A 417 35.54 -19.66 42.59
CA LEU A 417 36.19 -20.18 41.38
C LEU A 417 35.32 -21.22 40.66
N ARG A 418 34.55 -22.03 41.38
CA ARG A 418 33.59 -22.98 40.81
C ARG A 418 32.41 -22.26 40.17
N ASP A 419 31.85 -21.25 40.83
CA ASP A 419 30.74 -20.47 40.29
C ASP A 419 31.20 -19.66 39.06
N PHE A 420 32.42 -19.13 39.08
CA PHE A 420 33.04 -18.48 37.92
C PHE A 420 33.24 -19.45 36.74
N ASP A 421 33.73 -20.67 36.99
CA ASP A 421 33.93 -21.73 36.00
C ASP A 421 32.61 -22.09 35.30
N LEU A 422 31.56 -22.36 36.08
CA LEU A 422 30.22 -22.67 35.56
C LEU A 422 29.61 -21.50 34.78
N ALA A 423 29.74 -20.27 35.28
CA ALA A 423 29.23 -19.08 34.59
C ALA A 423 29.96 -18.83 33.26
N MET A 424 31.29 -19.00 33.22
CA MET A 424 32.08 -18.81 31.99
C MET A 424 31.81 -19.90 30.96
N ILE A 425 31.65 -21.15 31.38
CA ILE A 425 31.26 -22.25 30.47
C ILE A 425 29.90 -21.94 29.83
N SER A 426 28.92 -21.52 30.62
CA SER A 426 27.58 -21.17 30.12
C SER A 426 27.60 -19.99 29.12
N VAL A 427 28.40 -18.95 29.39
CA VAL A 427 28.58 -17.82 28.45
C VAL A 427 29.25 -18.28 27.16
N LEU A 428 30.29 -19.12 27.23
CA LEU A 428 30.99 -19.64 26.05
C LEU A 428 30.12 -20.58 25.21
N GLU A 429 29.25 -21.38 25.84
CA GLU A 429 28.25 -22.19 25.13
C GLU A 429 27.22 -21.31 24.42
N SER A 430 26.65 -20.32 25.13
CA SER A 430 25.70 -19.38 24.54
C SER A 430 26.29 -18.61 23.36
N LEU A 431 27.58 -18.24 23.44
CA LEU A 431 28.29 -17.54 22.38
C LEU A 431 28.54 -18.46 21.17
N GLY A 432 28.82 -19.75 21.41
CA GLY A 432 28.94 -20.76 20.36
C GLY A 432 27.61 -21.05 19.65
N GLU A 433 26.51 -21.09 20.38
CA GLU A 433 25.16 -21.21 19.81
C GLU A 433 24.80 -20.00 18.94
N ALA A 434 25.06 -18.78 19.42
CA ALA A 434 24.85 -17.54 18.67
C ALA A 434 25.71 -17.49 17.38
N ASP A 435 26.96 -17.94 17.45
CA ASP A 435 27.85 -18.04 16.29
C ASP A 435 27.31 -19.00 15.22
N SER A 436 26.86 -20.19 15.63
CA SER A 436 26.26 -21.16 14.72
C SER A 436 24.97 -20.62 14.08
N ALA A 437 24.13 -19.94 14.85
CA ALA A 437 22.92 -19.30 14.34
C ALA A 437 23.24 -18.19 13.32
N MET A 438 24.29 -17.39 13.55
CA MET A 438 24.77 -16.39 12.59
C MET A 438 25.25 -17.01 11.29
N LYS A 439 26.02 -18.11 11.32
CA LYS A 439 26.44 -18.84 10.10
C LYS A 439 25.27 -19.36 9.28
N VAL A 440 24.28 -19.98 9.94
CA VAL A 440 23.08 -20.47 9.26
C VAL A 440 22.32 -19.31 8.61
N THR A 441 22.13 -18.22 9.34
CA THR A 441 21.44 -17.02 8.83
C THR A 441 22.18 -16.41 7.65
N ALA A 442 23.51 -16.28 7.73
CA ALA A 442 24.33 -15.79 6.63
C ALA A 442 24.23 -16.69 5.39
N GLY A 443 24.26 -18.01 5.56
CA GLY A 443 24.06 -18.97 4.45
C GLY A 443 22.70 -18.80 3.77
N GLN A 444 21.62 -18.67 4.56
CA GLN A 444 20.27 -18.42 4.05
C GLN A 444 20.15 -17.07 3.33
N MET A 445 20.83 -16.04 3.84
CA MET A 445 20.87 -14.72 3.19
C MET A 445 21.58 -14.78 1.83
N THR A 446 22.70 -15.49 1.74
CA THR A 446 23.42 -15.72 0.47
C THR A 446 22.54 -16.44 -0.53
N GLU A 447 21.90 -17.55 -0.13
CA GLU A 447 21.00 -18.31 -1.00
C GLU A 447 19.80 -17.45 -1.48
N GLY A 448 19.20 -16.68 -0.57
CA GLY A 448 18.11 -15.76 -0.91
C GLY A 448 18.53 -14.65 -1.85
N ALA A 449 19.72 -14.08 -1.67
CA ALA A 449 20.30 -13.09 -2.58
C ALA A 449 20.59 -13.68 -3.97
N GLU A 450 21.13 -14.90 -4.06
CA GLU A 450 21.33 -15.60 -5.32
C GLU A 450 20.02 -15.92 -6.05
N GLY A 451 18.99 -16.35 -5.31
CA GLY A 451 17.64 -16.52 -5.84
C GLY A 451 17.10 -15.21 -6.42
N THR A 452 17.17 -14.13 -5.64
CA THR A 452 16.69 -12.80 -6.07
C THR A 452 17.41 -12.30 -7.32
N ARG A 453 18.73 -12.52 -7.45
CA ARG A 453 19.48 -12.15 -8.67
C ARG A 453 19.03 -12.93 -9.90
N ARG A 454 18.74 -14.23 -9.75
CA ARG A 454 18.25 -15.05 -10.87
C ARG A 454 16.88 -14.58 -11.34
N GLU A 455 15.96 -14.35 -10.41
CA GLU A 455 14.63 -13.81 -10.72
C GLU A 455 14.72 -12.43 -11.38
N ALA A 456 15.58 -11.53 -10.85
CA ALA A 456 15.82 -10.23 -11.46
C ALA A 456 16.33 -10.35 -12.91
N SER A 457 17.21 -11.32 -13.21
CA SER A 457 17.65 -11.58 -14.59
C SER A 457 16.49 -12.01 -15.48
N THR A 458 15.66 -12.94 -15.03
CA THR A 458 14.49 -13.42 -15.79
C THR A 458 13.47 -12.31 -16.06
N VAL A 459 13.24 -11.41 -15.10
CA VAL A 459 12.38 -10.24 -15.30
C VAL A 459 13.01 -9.26 -16.29
N SER A 460 14.33 -9.06 -16.25
CA SER A 460 15.04 -8.22 -17.23
C SER A 460 14.87 -8.75 -18.66
N ASP A 461 15.09 -10.04 -18.87
CA ASP A 461 14.92 -10.68 -20.19
C ASP A 461 13.46 -10.53 -20.69
N SER A 462 12.49 -10.68 -19.78
CA SER A 462 11.07 -10.49 -20.09
C SER A 462 10.75 -9.05 -20.47
N ALA A 463 11.34 -8.06 -19.79
CA ALA A 463 11.17 -6.64 -20.11
C ALA A 463 11.78 -6.26 -21.47
N GLU A 464 12.92 -6.85 -21.84
CA GLU A 464 13.50 -6.69 -23.19
C GLU A 464 12.56 -7.25 -24.27
N GLN A 465 11.95 -8.41 -24.03
CA GLN A 465 10.98 -8.99 -24.95
C GLN A 465 9.72 -8.11 -25.08
N VAL A 466 9.21 -7.56 -23.98
CA VAL A 466 8.08 -6.61 -24.01
C VAL A 466 8.44 -5.37 -24.82
N THR A 467 9.65 -4.83 -24.66
CA THR A 467 10.11 -3.67 -25.44
C THR A 467 10.05 -3.94 -26.94
N SER A 468 10.55 -5.11 -27.39
CA SER A 468 10.47 -5.52 -28.80
C SER A 468 9.03 -5.65 -29.31
N ASN A 469 8.13 -6.20 -28.50
CA ASN A 469 6.71 -6.30 -28.86
C ASN A 469 6.05 -4.92 -28.99
N VAL A 470 6.38 -3.99 -28.08
CA VAL A 470 5.88 -2.62 -28.09
C VAL A 470 6.35 -1.87 -29.35
N GLU A 471 7.61 -2.04 -29.77
CA GLU A 471 8.12 -1.50 -31.04
C GLU A 471 7.37 -2.05 -32.26
N ALA A 472 7.04 -3.34 -32.26
CA ALA A 472 6.25 -3.96 -33.31
C ALA A 472 4.82 -3.41 -33.37
N VAL A 473 4.17 -3.19 -32.21
CA VAL A 473 2.84 -2.58 -32.14
C VAL A 473 2.88 -1.12 -32.58
N ALA A 474 3.91 -0.36 -32.21
CA ALA A 474 4.09 1.03 -32.65
C ALA A 474 4.15 1.12 -34.18
N SER A 475 4.96 0.24 -34.79
CA SER A 475 5.08 0.17 -36.26
C SER A 475 3.74 -0.17 -36.92
N ALA A 476 2.98 -1.11 -36.36
CA ALA A 476 1.65 -1.46 -36.86
C ALA A 476 0.64 -0.30 -36.73
N ALA A 477 0.70 0.46 -35.63
CA ALA A 477 -0.15 1.62 -35.41
C ALA A 477 0.16 2.76 -36.41
N GLU A 478 1.44 2.98 -36.75
CA GLU A 478 1.84 3.92 -37.79
C GLU A 478 1.31 3.51 -39.18
N GLU A 479 1.42 2.21 -39.53
CA GLU A 479 0.89 1.68 -40.80
C GLU A 479 -0.64 1.79 -40.89
N LEU A 480 -1.34 1.53 -39.79
CA LEU A 480 -2.79 1.72 -39.69
C LEU A 480 -3.19 3.20 -39.84
N SER A 481 -2.46 4.12 -39.20
CA SER A 481 -2.69 5.56 -39.32
C SER A 481 -2.56 6.05 -40.76
N SER A 482 -1.54 5.56 -41.48
CA SER A 482 -1.37 5.83 -42.91
C SER A 482 -2.54 5.26 -43.73
N SER A 483 -2.99 4.04 -43.42
CA SER A 483 -4.10 3.38 -44.13
C SER A 483 -5.43 4.10 -43.90
N ILE A 484 -5.71 4.53 -42.67
CA ILE A 484 -6.90 5.34 -42.32
C ILE A 484 -6.90 6.66 -43.09
N SER A 485 -5.75 7.33 -43.16
CA SER A 485 -5.63 8.60 -43.91
C SER A 485 -5.91 8.42 -45.41
N GLU A 486 -5.47 7.32 -46.00
CA GLU A 486 -5.77 6.98 -47.39
C GLU A 486 -7.26 6.68 -47.60
N ILE A 487 -7.88 5.91 -46.70
CA ILE A 487 -9.31 5.60 -46.77
C ILE A 487 -10.14 6.89 -46.64
N ALA A 488 -9.80 7.78 -45.70
CA ALA A 488 -10.47 9.07 -45.54
C ALA A 488 -10.44 9.89 -46.84
N ARG A 489 -9.29 9.93 -47.52
CA ARG A 489 -9.13 10.60 -48.81
C ARG A 489 -10.02 9.97 -49.90
N GLN A 490 -10.07 8.63 -49.97
CA GLN A 490 -10.88 7.90 -50.95
C GLN A 490 -12.38 8.11 -50.72
N VAL A 491 -12.83 8.15 -49.46
CA VAL A 491 -14.22 8.42 -49.09
C VAL A 491 -14.63 9.85 -49.44
N ALA A 492 -13.79 10.84 -49.15
CA ALA A 492 -14.03 12.23 -49.55
C ALA A 492 -14.13 12.38 -51.08
N GLN A 493 -13.29 11.65 -51.82
CA GLN A 493 -13.37 11.60 -53.28
C GLN A 493 -14.69 10.94 -53.75
N ALA A 494 -15.11 9.84 -53.14
CA ALA A 494 -16.36 9.16 -53.47
C ALA A 494 -17.59 10.07 -53.26
N SER A 495 -17.67 10.78 -52.13
CA SER A 495 -18.73 11.76 -51.86
C SER A 495 -18.73 12.91 -52.89
N SER A 496 -17.55 13.44 -53.24
CA SER A 496 -17.45 14.46 -54.29
C SER A 496 -17.95 13.95 -55.66
N VAL A 497 -17.64 12.70 -56.01
CA VAL A 497 -18.13 12.08 -57.25
C VAL A 497 -19.65 11.89 -57.20
N ALA A 498 -20.21 11.44 -56.08
CA ALA A 498 -21.65 11.26 -55.90
C ALA A 498 -22.40 12.59 -56.06
N ARG A 499 -21.94 13.67 -55.41
CA ARG A 499 -22.57 15.00 -55.54
C ARG A 499 -22.58 15.52 -56.97
N ARG A 500 -21.47 15.39 -57.71
CA ARG A 500 -21.45 15.76 -59.14
C ARG A 500 -22.42 14.91 -59.97
N ALA A 501 -22.53 13.62 -59.68
CA ALA A 501 -23.46 12.75 -60.40
C ALA A 501 -24.93 13.10 -60.12
N VAL A 502 -25.26 13.60 -58.91
CA VAL A 502 -26.58 14.18 -58.59
C VAL A 502 -26.85 15.42 -59.45
N GLU A 503 -25.88 16.34 -59.56
CA GLU A 503 -26.00 17.54 -60.41
C GLU A 503 -26.22 17.18 -61.89
N GLU A 504 -25.45 16.23 -62.43
CA GLU A 504 -25.61 15.75 -63.81
C GLU A 504 -26.97 15.08 -64.05
N THR A 505 -27.50 14.37 -63.04
CA THR A 505 -28.84 13.76 -63.09
C THR A 505 -29.95 14.82 -63.09
N HIS A 506 -29.78 15.90 -62.31
CA HIS A 506 -30.69 17.04 -62.31
C HIS A 506 -30.69 17.75 -63.67
N GLU A 507 -29.51 18.04 -64.23
CA GLU A 507 -29.39 18.69 -65.54
C GLU A 507 -30.05 17.85 -66.65
N THR A 508 -29.87 16.53 -66.60
CA THR A 508 -30.49 15.59 -67.56
C THR A 508 -32.01 15.58 -67.40
N SER A 509 -32.52 15.62 -66.16
CA SER A 509 -33.96 15.69 -65.88
C SER A 509 -34.59 16.98 -66.41
N ASP A 510 -33.91 18.13 -66.28
CA ASP A 510 -34.38 19.41 -66.85
C ASP A 510 -34.41 19.42 -68.38
N LYS A 511 -33.42 18.79 -69.03
CA LYS A 511 -33.43 18.61 -70.49
C LYS A 511 -34.60 17.74 -70.95
N LEU A 512 -34.91 16.67 -70.22
CA LEU A 512 -36.07 15.80 -70.52
C LEU A 512 -37.41 16.52 -70.31
N ARG A 513 -37.52 17.36 -69.27
CA ARG A 513 -38.71 18.20 -69.04
C ARG A 513 -38.90 19.22 -70.17
N THR A 514 -37.82 19.85 -70.62
CA THR A 514 -37.84 20.75 -71.79
C THR A 514 -38.27 20.02 -73.07
N LEU A 515 -37.86 18.76 -73.23
CA LEU A 515 -38.30 17.91 -74.34
C LEU A 515 -39.81 17.60 -74.22
N GLU A 516 -40.32 17.25 -73.04
CA GLU A 516 -41.76 17.03 -72.80
C GLU A 516 -42.59 18.26 -73.21
N GLU A 517 -42.20 19.46 -72.76
CA GLU A 517 -42.85 20.73 -73.13
C GLU A 517 -42.79 21.02 -74.64
N THR A 518 -41.72 20.60 -75.31
CA THR A 518 -41.57 20.76 -76.77
C THR A 518 -42.49 19.80 -77.50
N VAL A 519 -42.59 18.56 -77.03
CA VAL A 519 -43.46 17.52 -77.61
C VAL A 519 -44.94 17.89 -77.41
N GLU A 520 -45.33 18.45 -76.26
CA GLU A 520 -46.68 18.99 -76.04
C GLU A 520 -47.06 20.11 -77.03
N ARG A 521 -46.11 21.03 -77.32
CA ARG A 521 -46.33 22.07 -78.33
C ARG A 521 -46.52 21.47 -79.72
N ILE A 522 -45.81 20.40 -80.06
CA ILE A 522 -46.00 19.69 -81.33
C ILE A 522 -47.39 19.02 -81.36
N ASP A 523 -47.85 18.40 -80.27
CA ASP A 523 -49.20 17.80 -80.19
C ASP A 523 -50.29 18.86 -80.46
N ALA A 524 -50.16 20.05 -79.88
CA ALA A 524 -51.09 21.16 -80.12
C ALA A 524 -51.12 21.61 -81.60
N VAL A 525 -49.97 21.64 -82.26
CA VAL A 525 -49.88 21.96 -83.70
C VAL A 525 -50.51 20.86 -84.54
N VAL A 526 -50.26 19.58 -84.21
CA VAL A 526 -50.85 18.45 -84.93
C VAL A 526 -52.37 18.44 -84.78
N ALA A 527 -52.90 18.72 -83.58
CA ALA A 527 -54.33 18.87 -83.34
C ALA A 527 -54.95 19.98 -84.22
N LEU A 528 -54.29 21.14 -84.32
CA LEU A 528 -54.73 22.23 -85.20
C LEU A 528 -54.73 21.80 -86.68
N ILE A 529 -53.73 21.04 -87.13
CA ILE A 529 -53.68 20.53 -88.52
C ILE A 529 -54.83 19.55 -88.77
N THR A 530 -55.13 18.68 -87.80
CA THR A 530 -56.29 17.77 -87.87
C THR A 530 -57.60 18.56 -87.99
N ASP A 531 -57.77 19.63 -87.20
CA ASP A 531 -58.93 20.51 -87.28
C ASP A 531 -59.04 21.22 -88.64
N ILE A 532 -57.93 21.74 -89.17
CA ILE A 532 -57.87 22.37 -90.50
C ILE A 532 -58.21 21.33 -91.59
N ALA A 533 -57.70 20.11 -91.50
CA ALA A 533 -58.03 19.03 -92.42
C ALA A 533 -59.53 18.69 -92.34
N GLY A 534 -60.11 18.66 -91.13
CA GLY A 534 -61.55 18.49 -90.92
C GLY A 534 -62.39 19.60 -91.55
N GLN A 535 -62.01 20.86 -91.34
CA GLN A 535 -62.67 22.02 -91.96
C GLN A 535 -62.53 22.02 -93.49
N THR A 536 -61.35 21.69 -94.00
CA THR A 536 -61.08 21.61 -95.44
C THR A 536 -61.92 20.51 -96.09
N ASN A 537 -62.05 19.36 -95.42
CA ASN A 537 -62.92 18.27 -95.86
C ASN A 537 -64.41 18.70 -95.90
N LEU A 538 -64.88 19.47 -94.91
CA LEU A 538 -66.24 20.03 -94.89
C LEU A 538 -66.46 21.09 -95.99
N LEU A 539 -65.49 21.98 -96.21
CA LEU A 539 -65.54 22.97 -97.29
C LEU A 539 -65.55 22.30 -98.67
N ALA A 540 -64.70 21.29 -98.87
CA ALA A 540 -64.66 20.51 -100.09
C ALA A 540 -65.95 19.71 -100.33
N LEU A 541 -66.56 19.19 -99.26
CA LEU A 541 -67.87 18.56 -99.32
C LEU A 541 -68.97 19.55 -99.75
N ASN A 542 -69.01 20.74 -99.14
CA ASN A 542 -69.96 21.80 -99.51
C ASN A 542 -69.77 22.25 -100.96
N ALA A 543 -68.52 22.38 -101.41
CA ALA A 543 -68.19 22.71 -102.80
C ALA A 543 -68.61 21.60 -103.77
N THR A 544 -68.48 20.33 -103.39
CA THR A 544 -68.94 19.18 -104.19
C THR A 544 -70.47 19.20 -104.32
N ILE A 545 -71.19 19.54 -103.25
CA ILE A 545 -72.65 19.69 -103.25
C ILE A 545 -73.07 20.82 -104.20
N GLU A 546 -72.44 21.99 -104.11
CA GLU A 546 -72.81 23.13 -104.96
C GLU A 546 -72.40 22.92 -106.43
N ALA A 547 -71.28 22.22 -106.67
CA ALA A 547 -70.88 21.80 -108.01
C ALA A 547 -71.88 20.80 -108.63
N ALA A 548 -72.42 19.87 -107.83
CA ALA A 548 -73.51 18.99 -108.27
C ALA A 548 -74.81 19.77 -108.56
N ARG A 549 -75.08 20.84 -107.80
CA ARG A 549 -76.23 21.72 -107.97
C ARG A 549 -76.17 22.56 -109.26
N ALA A 550 -74.97 22.92 -109.70
CA ALA A 550 -74.73 23.66 -110.95
C ALA A 550 -74.84 22.79 -112.23
N GLY A 551 -75.07 21.48 -112.11
CA GLY A 551 -75.26 20.57 -113.25
C GLY A 551 -74.02 20.42 -114.12
N GLU A 552 -74.19 20.36 -115.44
CA GLU A 552 -73.09 20.15 -116.41
C GLU A 552 -71.99 21.23 -116.34
N MET A 553 -72.33 22.47 -115.96
CA MET A 553 -71.37 23.58 -115.83
C MET A 553 -70.45 23.44 -114.60
N GLY A 554 -70.81 22.60 -113.62
CA GLY A 554 -70.07 22.39 -112.37
C GLY A 554 -69.08 21.22 -112.39
N LYS A 555 -69.02 20.41 -113.46
CA LYS A 555 -68.22 19.17 -113.52
C LYS A 555 -66.73 19.36 -113.20
N GLY A 556 -66.09 20.40 -113.75
CA GLY A 556 -64.68 20.71 -113.46
C GLY A 556 -64.46 21.08 -111.98
N PHE A 557 -65.41 21.80 -111.38
CA PHE A 557 -65.37 22.18 -109.98
C PHE A 557 -65.59 20.99 -109.05
N ALA A 558 -66.47 20.05 -109.43
CA ALA A 558 -66.73 18.82 -108.68
C ALA A 558 -65.48 17.91 -108.60
N VAL A 559 -64.69 17.82 -109.67
CA VAL A 559 -63.43 17.05 -109.66
C VAL A 559 -62.42 17.67 -108.70
N VAL A 560 -62.22 18.99 -108.76
CA VAL A 560 -61.31 19.70 -107.85
C VAL A 560 -61.77 19.55 -106.39
N ALA A 561 -63.08 19.69 -106.13
CA ALA A 561 -63.63 19.52 -104.79
C ALA A 561 -63.46 18.08 -104.26
N GLY A 562 -63.60 17.07 -105.12
CA GLY A 562 -63.31 15.66 -104.80
C GLY A 562 -61.84 15.42 -104.44
N GLU A 563 -60.92 16.00 -105.22
CA GLU A 563 -59.47 15.90 -104.98
C GLU A 563 -59.09 16.58 -103.65
N VAL A 564 -59.59 17.79 -103.39
CA VAL A 564 -59.37 18.50 -102.12
C VAL A 564 -59.93 17.70 -100.93
N LYS A 565 -61.09 17.07 -101.09
CA LYS A 565 -61.68 16.20 -100.06
C LYS A 565 -60.79 14.98 -99.78
N GLN A 566 -60.24 14.37 -100.82
CA GLN A 566 -59.32 13.23 -100.68
C GLN A 566 -58.00 13.64 -100.00
N LEU A 567 -57.40 14.76 -100.40
CA LEU A 567 -56.20 15.32 -99.75
C LEU A 567 -56.46 15.63 -98.27
N ALA A 568 -57.60 16.23 -97.94
CA ALA A 568 -57.98 16.50 -96.56
C ALA A 568 -58.12 15.21 -95.73
N GLY A 569 -58.75 14.18 -96.28
CA GLY A 569 -58.84 12.87 -95.62
C GLY A 569 -57.49 12.15 -95.48
N GLN A 570 -56.58 12.31 -96.44
CA GLN A 570 -55.20 11.80 -96.34
C GLN A 570 -54.40 12.57 -95.27
N THR A 571 -54.58 13.88 -95.20
CA THR A 571 -53.96 14.75 -94.18
C THR A 571 -54.42 14.36 -92.79
N ALA A 572 -55.73 14.16 -92.57
CA ALA A 572 -56.27 13.75 -91.28
C ALA A 572 -55.71 12.40 -90.80
N ARG A 573 -55.56 11.42 -91.71
CA ARG A 573 -54.94 10.13 -91.39
C ARG A 573 -53.45 10.28 -91.05
N ALA A 574 -52.71 11.07 -91.82
CA ALA A 574 -51.30 11.32 -91.55
C ALA A 574 -51.09 12.02 -90.20
N THR A 575 -51.97 12.97 -89.83
CA THR A 575 -51.90 13.61 -88.50
C THR A 575 -52.22 12.65 -87.36
N GLU A 576 -53.14 11.69 -87.56
CA GLU A 576 -53.44 10.67 -86.55
C GLU A 576 -52.24 9.74 -86.30
N ASP A 577 -51.55 9.31 -87.37
CA ASP A 577 -50.32 8.52 -87.25
C ASP A 577 -49.19 9.30 -86.53
N ILE A 578 -49.04 10.60 -86.81
CA ILE A 578 -48.09 11.48 -86.11
C ILE A 578 -48.47 11.61 -84.63
N ARG A 579 -49.76 11.78 -84.33
CA ARG A 579 -50.26 11.87 -82.95
C ARG A 579 -49.90 10.62 -82.14
N ARG A 580 -50.05 9.43 -82.72
CA ARG A 580 -49.61 8.18 -82.08
C ARG A 580 -48.10 8.18 -81.78
N GLN A 581 -47.27 8.63 -82.73
CA GLN A 581 -45.82 8.72 -82.51
C GLN A 581 -45.45 9.74 -81.42
N ILE A 582 -46.15 10.88 -81.36
CA ILE A 582 -46.00 11.88 -80.30
C ILE A 582 -46.31 11.26 -78.93
N GLN A 583 -47.39 10.50 -78.83
CA GLN A 583 -47.76 9.82 -77.58
C GLN A 583 -46.69 8.81 -77.13
N GLU A 584 -46.11 8.05 -78.06
CA GLU A 584 -45.01 7.13 -77.77
C GLU A 584 -43.77 7.88 -77.27
N VAL A 585 -43.41 9.02 -77.88
CA VAL A 585 -42.30 9.87 -77.44
C VAL A 585 -42.55 10.48 -76.06
N GLN A 586 -43.78 10.95 -75.79
CA GLN A 586 -44.16 11.45 -74.46
C GLN A 586 -44.01 10.38 -73.39
N ASN A 587 -44.52 9.17 -73.64
CA ASN A 587 -44.42 8.06 -72.70
C ASN A 587 -42.95 7.70 -72.44
N ALA A 588 -42.13 7.56 -73.49
CA ALA A 588 -40.69 7.29 -73.35
C ALA A 588 -39.95 8.39 -72.57
N THR A 589 -40.37 9.65 -72.73
CA THR A 589 -39.80 10.79 -71.98
C THR A 589 -40.15 10.70 -70.50
N ARG A 590 -41.41 10.39 -70.16
CA ARG A 590 -41.83 10.19 -68.75
C ARG A 590 -41.10 9.03 -68.08
N ASP A 591 -40.97 7.91 -68.79
CA ASP A 591 -40.22 6.75 -68.29
C ASP A 591 -38.74 7.08 -68.05
N SER A 592 -38.16 7.93 -68.91
CA SER A 592 -36.78 8.42 -68.76
C SER A 592 -36.64 9.35 -67.54
N VAL A 593 -37.58 10.26 -67.32
CA VAL A 593 -37.60 11.14 -66.13
C VAL A 593 -37.72 10.31 -64.85
N GLN A 594 -38.61 9.30 -64.82
CA GLN A 594 -38.74 8.41 -63.67
C GLN A 594 -37.45 7.61 -63.42
N SER A 595 -36.80 7.13 -64.48
CA SER A 595 -35.53 6.41 -64.37
C SER A 595 -34.42 7.31 -63.82
N MET A 596 -34.36 8.58 -64.25
CA MET A 596 -33.40 9.56 -63.69
C MET A 596 -33.69 9.86 -62.22
N ALA A 597 -34.95 9.96 -61.81
CA ALA A 597 -35.30 10.12 -60.40
C ALA A 597 -34.82 8.94 -59.54
N ASN A 598 -34.95 7.71 -60.03
CA ASN A 598 -34.46 6.51 -59.35
C ASN A 598 -32.92 6.51 -59.25
N VAL A 599 -32.23 6.85 -60.35
CA VAL A 599 -30.75 6.99 -60.36
C VAL A 599 -30.28 8.04 -59.35
N GLY A 600 -30.95 9.20 -59.31
CA GLY A 600 -30.65 10.24 -58.31
C GLY A 600 -30.95 9.81 -56.87
N GLY A 601 -31.89 8.89 -56.65
CA GLY A 601 -32.11 8.23 -55.35
C GLY A 601 -30.93 7.34 -54.94
N THR A 602 -30.49 6.44 -55.82
CA THR A 602 -29.35 5.55 -55.57
C THR A 602 -28.05 6.31 -55.35
N ILE A 603 -27.81 7.41 -56.06
CA ILE A 603 -26.59 8.22 -55.86
C ILE A 603 -26.60 8.92 -54.49
N ARG A 604 -27.77 9.38 -54.02
CA ARG A 604 -27.89 9.93 -52.65
C ARG A 604 -27.61 8.89 -51.59
N GLU A 605 -28.12 7.68 -51.75
CA GLU A 605 -27.79 6.55 -50.85
C GLU A 605 -26.27 6.28 -50.80
N VAL A 606 -25.56 6.41 -51.94
CA VAL A 606 -24.09 6.31 -51.97
C VAL A 606 -23.40 7.46 -51.22
N ASP A 607 -23.93 8.69 -51.28
CA ASP A 607 -23.40 9.83 -50.51
C ASP A 607 -23.61 9.62 -49.00
N ASP A 608 -24.79 9.14 -48.59
CA ASP A 608 -25.12 8.84 -47.19
C ASP A 608 -24.23 7.71 -46.62
N ILE A 609 -24.00 6.65 -47.41
CA ILE A 609 -23.06 5.58 -47.05
C ILE A 609 -21.63 6.14 -46.94
N SER A 610 -21.22 7.01 -47.85
CA SER A 610 -19.89 7.64 -47.80
C SER A 610 -19.72 8.51 -46.56
N ALA A 611 -20.75 9.26 -46.16
CA ALA A 611 -20.75 10.03 -44.92
C ALA A 611 -20.64 9.13 -43.67
N SER A 612 -21.36 8.00 -43.66
CA SER A 612 -21.28 7.02 -42.57
C SER A 612 -19.89 6.39 -42.46
N ILE A 613 -19.26 6.05 -43.59
CA ILE A 613 -17.89 5.53 -43.62
C ILE A 613 -16.91 6.61 -43.14
N ALA A 614 -17.09 7.87 -43.54
CA ALA A 614 -16.22 8.97 -43.09
C ALA A 614 -16.24 9.12 -41.55
N ALA A 615 -17.42 9.07 -40.94
CA ALA A 615 -17.55 9.09 -39.49
C ALA A 615 -16.83 7.91 -38.82
N ALA A 616 -17.01 6.69 -39.33
CA ALA A 616 -16.33 5.50 -38.82
C ALA A 616 -14.80 5.56 -38.99
N VAL A 617 -14.31 6.17 -40.07
CA VAL A 617 -12.87 6.34 -40.34
C VAL A 617 -12.25 7.36 -39.39
N GLU A 618 -12.95 8.45 -39.06
CA GLU A 618 -12.52 9.41 -38.04
C GLU A 618 -12.44 8.76 -36.65
N GLU A 619 -13.43 7.94 -36.29
CA GLU A 619 -13.42 7.17 -35.03
C GLU A 619 -12.25 6.17 -34.99
N GLN A 620 -12.02 5.42 -36.08
CA GLN A 620 -10.84 4.54 -36.21
C GLN A 620 -9.53 5.33 -36.10
N GLY A 621 -9.47 6.54 -36.65
CA GLY A 621 -8.33 7.44 -36.52
C GLY A 621 -8.08 7.85 -35.08
N ALA A 622 -9.13 8.18 -34.33
CA ALA A 622 -9.05 8.51 -32.91
C ALA A 622 -8.55 7.32 -32.07
N ALA A 623 -9.13 6.13 -32.27
CA ALA A 623 -8.73 4.90 -31.59
C ALA A 623 -7.27 4.51 -31.91
N THR A 624 -6.84 4.63 -33.17
CA THR A 624 -5.45 4.31 -33.56
C THR A 624 -4.45 5.29 -32.91
N ARG A 625 -4.78 6.58 -32.81
CA ARG A 625 -3.96 7.56 -32.09
C ARG A 625 -3.87 7.25 -30.59
N GLU A 626 -4.95 6.74 -30.00
CA GLU A 626 -4.96 6.31 -28.60
C GLU A 626 -4.10 5.07 -28.37
N ILE A 627 -4.17 4.08 -29.26
CA ILE A 627 -3.28 2.92 -29.25
C ILE A 627 -1.81 3.38 -29.30
N ALA A 628 -1.46 4.28 -30.22
CA ALA A 628 -0.10 4.80 -30.33
C ALA A 628 0.38 5.46 -29.03
N ARG A 629 -0.46 6.29 -28.39
CA ARG A 629 -0.15 6.89 -27.08
C ARG A 629 0.06 5.85 -25.98
N ASN A 630 -0.82 4.84 -25.91
CA ASN A 630 -0.72 3.76 -24.91
C ASN A 630 0.53 2.90 -25.10
N VAL A 631 0.94 2.67 -26.35
CA VAL A 631 2.17 1.95 -26.69
C VAL A 631 3.40 2.74 -26.24
N GLU A 632 3.43 4.06 -26.44
CA GLU A 632 4.53 4.91 -25.99
C GLU A 632 4.62 4.97 -24.46
N GLN A 633 3.48 5.05 -23.76
CA GLN A 633 3.43 4.94 -22.31
C GLN A 633 3.95 3.59 -21.83
N THR A 634 3.49 2.49 -22.44
CA THR A 634 3.94 1.12 -22.10
C THR A 634 5.44 0.94 -22.32
N ALA A 635 6.00 1.57 -23.36
CA ALA A 635 7.45 1.59 -23.61
C ALA A 635 8.19 2.27 -22.45
N GLN A 636 7.66 3.39 -21.96
CA GLN A 636 8.24 4.11 -20.83
C GLN A 636 8.14 3.32 -19.52
N ASP A 637 6.99 2.71 -19.25
CA ASP A 637 6.76 1.87 -18.08
C ASP A 637 7.70 0.65 -18.08
N THR A 638 7.92 0.04 -19.25
CA THR A 638 8.85 -1.08 -19.40
C THR A 638 10.29 -0.65 -19.08
N LYS A 639 10.72 0.53 -19.51
CA LYS A 639 12.03 1.09 -19.13
C LYS A 639 12.14 1.34 -17.63
N ASP A 640 11.05 1.75 -17.00
CA ASP A 640 11.00 2.00 -15.56
C ASP A 640 11.11 0.69 -14.77
N VAL A 641 10.46 -0.38 -15.24
CA VAL A 641 10.61 -1.74 -14.72
C VAL A 641 12.07 -2.21 -14.84
N THR A 642 12.72 -2.04 -16.00
CA THR A 642 14.14 -2.40 -16.16
C THR A 642 15.02 -1.67 -15.15
N ARG A 643 14.82 -0.36 -14.96
CA ARG A 643 15.57 0.43 -13.95
C ARG A 643 15.29 -0.03 -12.52
N ALA A 644 14.06 -0.42 -12.22
CA ALA A 644 13.71 -0.94 -10.89
C ALA A 644 14.38 -2.31 -10.64
N ILE A 645 14.41 -3.18 -11.64
CA ILE A 645 15.04 -4.50 -11.56
C ILE A 645 16.55 -4.42 -11.43
N ASP A 646 17.21 -3.45 -12.08
CA ASP A 646 18.62 -3.18 -11.85
C ASP A 646 18.93 -2.82 -10.38
N LYS A 647 18.06 -2.02 -9.74
CA LYS A 647 18.19 -1.70 -8.30
C LYS A 647 17.94 -2.91 -7.41
N VAL A 648 17.01 -3.79 -7.77
CA VAL A 648 16.77 -5.04 -7.05
C VAL A 648 18.00 -5.95 -7.14
N ARG A 649 18.62 -6.06 -8.33
CA ARG A 649 19.87 -6.79 -8.52
C ARG A 649 20.98 -6.22 -7.64
N GLU A 650 21.16 -4.90 -7.61
CA GLU A 650 22.14 -4.23 -6.75
C GLU A 650 21.87 -4.49 -5.25
N ALA A 651 20.61 -4.41 -4.81
CA ALA A 651 20.23 -4.71 -3.44
C ALA A 651 20.53 -6.16 -3.04
N ALA A 652 20.31 -7.11 -3.95
CA ALA A 652 20.66 -8.51 -3.74
C ALA A 652 22.19 -8.69 -3.66
N GLU A 653 22.97 -8.02 -4.51
CA GLU A 653 24.44 -8.02 -4.41
C GLU A 653 24.95 -7.42 -3.08
N ASN A 654 24.31 -6.35 -2.59
CA ASN A 654 24.60 -5.79 -1.28
C ASN A 654 24.30 -6.76 -0.14
N THR A 655 23.20 -7.52 -0.27
CA THR A 655 22.82 -8.56 0.69
C THR A 655 23.81 -9.71 0.70
N ASP A 656 24.26 -10.18 -0.47
CA ASP A 656 25.32 -11.21 -0.58
C ASP A 656 26.63 -10.73 0.07
N ARG A 657 27.06 -9.48 -0.20
CA ARG A 657 28.23 -8.89 0.45
C ARG A 657 28.08 -8.80 1.97
N GLY A 658 26.90 -8.41 2.45
CA GLY A 658 26.59 -8.35 3.89
C GLY A 658 26.62 -9.73 4.54
N ALA A 659 26.04 -10.72 3.88
CA ALA A 659 26.03 -12.12 4.34
C ALA A 659 27.46 -12.67 4.46
N ARG A 660 28.32 -12.46 3.46
CA ARG A 660 29.74 -12.84 3.50
C ARG A 660 30.49 -12.15 4.65
N ALA A 661 30.20 -10.88 4.92
CA ALA A 661 30.81 -10.15 6.04
C ALA A 661 30.37 -10.72 7.41
N ILE A 662 29.11 -11.15 7.54
CA ILE A 662 28.60 -11.83 8.75
C ILE A 662 29.28 -13.19 8.92
N GLU A 663 29.41 -13.96 7.84
CA GLU A 663 30.11 -15.25 7.85
C GLU A 663 31.57 -15.08 8.31
N GLU A 664 32.29 -14.10 7.77
CA GLU A 664 33.66 -13.81 8.17
C GLU A 664 33.75 -13.34 9.64
N ALA A 665 32.80 -12.51 10.10
CA ALA A 665 32.73 -12.08 11.49
C ALA A 665 32.45 -13.24 12.45
N SER A 666 31.60 -14.18 12.04
CA SER A 666 31.33 -15.42 12.79
C SER A 666 32.56 -16.32 12.86
N ILE A 667 33.31 -16.49 11.76
CA ILE A 667 34.59 -17.23 11.80
C ILE A 667 35.53 -16.64 12.85
N ARG A 668 35.72 -15.31 12.85
CA ARG A 668 36.56 -14.63 13.86
C ARG A 668 36.00 -14.75 15.29
N LEU A 669 34.68 -14.67 15.48
CA LEU A 669 34.04 -14.82 16.78
C LEU A 669 34.26 -16.23 17.35
N SER A 670 34.11 -17.26 16.51
CA SER A 670 34.40 -18.65 16.86
C SER A 670 35.85 -18.83 17.31
N GLU A 671 36.82 -18.22 16.61
CA GLU A 671 38.24 -18.24 17.00
C GLU A 671 38.51 -17.55 18.34
N GLN A 672 37.90 -16.38 18.56
CA GLN A 672 38.01 -15.63 19.82
C GLN A 672 37.38 -16.39 20.99
N THR A 673 36.23 -17.03 20.76
CA THR A 673 35.53 -17.84 21.76
C THR A 673 36.37 -19.06 22.15
N SER A 674 36.98 -19.73 21.18
CA SER A 674 37.93 -20.84 21.42
C SER A 674 39.16 -20.39 22.22
N THR A 675 39.72 -19.23 21.86
CA THR A 675 40.86 -18.63 22.58
C THR A 675 40.48 -18.28 24.02
N LEU A 676 39.32 -17.67 24.25
CA LEU A 676 38.82 -17.33 25.57
C LEU A 676 38.60 -18.58 26.43
N ARG A 677 37.99 -19.64 25.86
CA ARG A 677 37.84 -20.94 26.52
C ARG A 677 39.20 -21.48 26.99
N ALA A 678 40.21 -21.47 26.12
CA ALA A 678 41.56 -21.92 26.48
C ALA A 678 42.18 -21.08 27.61
N LYS A 679 42.01 -19.75 27.57
CA LYS A 679 42.54 -18.84 28.61
C LYS A 679 41.85 -19.02 29.96
N VAL A 680 40.53 -19.22 29.97
CA VAL A 680 39.74 -19.48 31.20
C VAL A 680 40.18 -20.80 31.83
N THR A 681 40.29 -21.87 31.04
CA THR A 681 40.77 -23.17 31.52
C THR A 681 42.17 -23.07 32.11
N GLU A 682 43.09 -22.35 31.45
CA GLU A 682 44.45 -22.15 31.94
C GLU A 682 44.49 -21.31 33.24
N PHE A 683 43.69 -20.26 33.33
CA PHE A 683 43.56 -19.46 34.56
C PHE A 683 43.08 -20.31 35.74
N LEU A 684 42.02 -21.09 35.55
CA LEU A 684 41.50 -21.98 36.59
C LEU A 684 42.53 -23.03 37.01
N ARG A 685 43.32 -23.56 36.07
CA ARG A 685 44.42 -24.48 36.35
C ARG A 685 45.51 -23.81 37.20
N GLN A 686 45.90 -22.58 36.90
CA GLN A 686 46.93 -21.85 37.65
C GLN A 686 46.46 -21.47 39.06
N VAL A 687 45.19 -21.06 39.21
CA VAL A 687 44.65 -20.69 40.52
C VAL A 687 44.44 -21.93 41.41
N ARG A 688 43.89 -23.02 40.87
CA ARG A 688 43.76 -24.30 41.61
C ARG A 688 45.11 -24.99 41.87
N GLY A 689 46.11 -24.74 41.03
CA GLY A 689 47.44 -25.32 41.14
C GLY A 689 48.29 -24.84 42.33
N ASN A 690 47.96 -23.68 42.94
CA ASN A 690 48.76 -23.11 44.01
C ASN A 690 48.41 -23.59 45.44
N GLU A 691 47.25 -24.22 45.67
CA GLU A 691 46.85 -24.72 47.01
C GLU A 691 46.91 -26.25 47.15
N LEU A 692 46.91 -27.01 46.05
CA LEU A 692 46.82 -28.49 46.10
C LEU A 692 48.17 -29.24 46.18
N GLN A 693 49.30 -28.52 46.25
CA GLN A 693 50.62 -29.16 46.19
C GLN A 693 51.10 -29.75 47.54
N GLN A 694 50.37 -29.56 48.64
CA GLN A 694 50.85 -29.98 49.97
C GLN A 694 50.32 -31.32 50.53
N ASN A 695 49.28 -31.97 49.98
CA ASN A 695 48.74 -33.22 50.57
C ASN A 695 48.51 -34.43 49.64
N ALA A 696 48.89 -34.40 48.37
CA ALA A 696 48.44 -35.42 47.40
C ALA A 696 49.36 -36.67 47.26
N GLN A 697 49.46 -37.53 48.29
CA GLN A 697 50.06 -38.88 48.15
C GLN A 697 49.06 -40.05 48.30
N THR A 698 47.84 -39.80 48.77
CA THR A 698 46.80 -40.81 49.06
C THR A 698 45.46 -40.37 48.44
N LEU A 699 44.77 -41.29 47.75
CA LEU A 699 43.41 -41.09 47.21
C LEU A 699 42.34 -41.53 48.22
N LEU A 700 42.65 -42.59 48.97
CA LEU A 700 41.79 -43.22 49.96
C LEU A 700 42.57 -43.34 51.27
N GLU A 701 41.95 -42.97 52.39
CA GLU A 701 42.53 -43.13 53.73
C GLU A 701 41.66 -44.07 54.57
N TRP A 702 42.31 -44.98 55.29
CA TRP A 702 41.60 -45.86 56.21
C TRP A 702 41.20 -45.08 57.46
N ASP A 703 39.92 -45.15 57.81
CA ASP A 703 39.35 -44.58 59.02
C ASP A 703 38.64 -45.68 59.83
N ASP A 704 38.61 -45.54 61.16
CA ASP A 704 38.03 -46.54 62.06
C ASP A 704 36.52 -46.75 61.82
N SER A 705 35.82 -45.80 61.17
CA SER A 705 34.41 -45.96 60.77
C SER A 705 34.19 -47.02 59.68
N LEU A 706 35.25 -47.45 58.98
CA LEU A 706 35.23 -48.46 57.93
C LEU A 706 35.48 -49.89 58.45
N ALA A 707 35.81 -50.05 59.74
CA ALA A 707 36.10 -51.35 60.33
C ALA A 707 34.82 -52.14 60.68
N PHE A 708 34.80 -53.42 60.32
CA PHE A 708 33.75 -54.37 60.66
C PHE A 708 34.03 -55.17 61.93
N ASN A 709 35.22 -55.05 62.51
CA ASN A 709 35.73 -55.89 63.61
C ASN A 709 35.81 -57.38 63.21
N VAL A 710 36.12 -57.64 61.95
CA VAL A 710 36.42 -58.97 61.41
C VAL A 710 37.79 -58.87 60.75
N PRO A 711 38.88 -59.28 61.42
CA PRO A 711 40.24 -59.00 60.97
C PRO A 711 40.56 -59.42 59.53
N ALA A 712 39.95 -60.52 59.06
CA ALA A 712 40.13 -60.99 57.69
C ALA A 712 39.55 -60.01 56.65
N ILE A 713 38.34 -59.50 56.88
CA ILE A 713 37.63 -58.57 55.96
C ILE A 713 38.27 -57.18 56.03
N ASP A 714 38.56 -56.71 57.24
CA ASP A 714 39.16 -55.38 57.44
C ASP A 714 40.58 -55.29 56.82
N ASN A 715 41.35 -56.40 56.84
CA ASN A 715 42.64 -56.46 56.15
C ASN A 715 42.50 -56.49 54.63
N ASP A 716 41.48 -57.18 54.11
CA ASP A 716 41.19 -57.27 52.68
C ASP A 716 40.84 -55.87 52.12
N HIS A 717 39.98 -55.13 52.82
CA HIS A 717 39.59 -53.77 52.45
C HIS A 717 40.76 -52.78 52.53
N ARG A 718 41.57 -52.85 53.59
CA ARG A 718 42.81 -52.06 53.68
C ARG A 718 43.73 -52.31 52.49
N HIS A 719 43.91 -53.57 52.12
CA HIS A 719 44.78 -53.93 51.01
C HIS A 719 44.27 -53.42 49.66
N ILE A 720 42.96 -53.50 49.42
CA ILE A 720 42.33 -52.94 48.22
C ILE A 720 42.51 -51.41 48.14
N MET A 721 42.35 -50.71 49.27
CA MET A 721 42.58 -49.26 49.34
C MET A 721 44.05 -48.93 49.06
N ASP A 722 45.00 -49.74 49.54
CA ASP A 722 46.42 -49.59 49.25
C ASP A 722 46.74 -49.81 47.76
N LEU A 723 46.15 -50.84 47.14
CA LEU A 723 46.28 -51.08 45.70
C LEU A 723 45.68 -49.94 44.88
N THR A 724 44.55 -49.39 45.32
CA THR A 724 43.90 -48.23 44.70
C THR A 724 44.78 -46.97 44.81
N ASN A 725 45.38 -46.75 45.98
CA ASN A 725 46.35 -45.68 46.20
C ASN A 725 47.65 -45.88 45.39
N ALA A 726 48.08 -47.13 45.19
CA ALA A 726 49.24 -47.48 44.39
C ALA A 726 49.01 -47.24 42.89
N LEU A 727 47.79 -47.50 42.40
CA LEU A 727 47.36 -47.14 41.05
C LEU A 727 47.28 -45.61 40.90
N TYR A 728 46.67 -44.90 41.86
CA TYR A 728 46.59 -43.44 41.88
C TYR A 728 47.97 -42.77 41.78
N ARG A 729 48.93 -43.20 42.61
CA ARG A 729 50.30 -42.65 42.58
C ARG A 729 50.99 -42.83 41.23
N ARG A 730 50.74 -43.95 40.54
CA ARG A 730 51.30 -44.22 39.21
C ARG A 730 50.61 -43.41 38.13
N MET A 731 49.28 -43.32 38.17
CA MET A 731 48.52 -42.47 37.23
C MET A 731 48.95 -41.00 37.33
N LYS A 732 49.26 -40.50 38.53
CA LYS A 732 49.76 -39.13 38.75
C LYS A 732 51.11 -38.85 38.06
N LYS A 733 51.93 -39.87 37.84
CA LYS A 733 53.22 -39.74 37.14
C LYS A 733 53.09 -39.75 35.62
N GLY A 734 51.91 -40.11 35.11
CA GLY A 734 51.57 -40.06 33.68
C GLY A 734 51.10 -41.40 33.13
N ARG A 735 50.43 -41.34 31.98
CA ARG A 735 49.83 -42.49 31.29
C ARG A 735 50.85 -43.52 30.75
N GLU A 736 52.13 -43.17 30.71
CA GLU A 736 53.24 -44.01 30.25
C GLU A 736 54.11 -44.55 31.41
N GLU A 737 53.71 -44.31 32.67
CA GLU A 737 54.49 -44.74 33.84
C GLU A 737 54.72 -46.26 33.85
N ALA A 738 55.96 -46.66 34.06
CA ALA A 738 56.36 -48.06 34.12
C ALA A 738 55.64 -48.80 35.26
N GLY A 739 55.02 -49.93 34.93
CA GLY A 739 54.26 -50.74 35.89
C GLY A 739 52.86 -50.22 36.22
N LEU A 740 52.34 -49.24 35.48
CA LEU A 740 50.94 -48.80 35.59
C LEU A 740 49.95 -49.92 35.22
N ASP A 741 50.18 -50.60 34.10
CA ASP A 741 49.36 -51.73 33.67
C ASP A 741 49.42 -52.90 34.68
N ALA A 742 50.60 -53.13 35.28
CA ALA A 742 50.76 -54.15 36.32
C ALA A 742 49.98 -53.78 37.60
N ALA A 743 50.03 -52.53 38.05
CA ALA A 743 49.27 -52.07 39.22
C ALA A 743 47.75 -52.12 38.98
N PHE A 744 47.30 -51.83 37.76
CA PHE A 744 45.89 -51.99 37.39
C PHE A 744 45.46 -53.47 37.41
N GLN A 745 46.26 -54.34 36.80
CA GLN A 745 46.00 -55.78 36.80
C GLN A 745 45.95 -56.36 38.22
N GLU A 746 46.89 -55.96 39.08
CA GLU A 746 46.94 -56.39 40.48
C GLU A 746 45.70 -55.95 41.25
N LEU A 747 45.27 -54.69 41.10
CA LEU A 747 44.02 -54.19 41.70
C LEU A 747 42.80 -54.95 41.18
N GLU A 748 42.70 -55.15 39.87
CA GLU A 748 41.57 -55.84 39.25
C GLU A 748 41.46 -57.30 39.71
N GLU A 749 42.58 -58.03 39.70
CA GLU A 749 42.63 -59.43 40.08
C GLU A 749 42.33 -59.61 41.57
N TYR A 750 42.91 -58.76 42.42
CA TYR A 750 42.63 -58.80 43.86
C TYR A 750 41.17 -58.48 44.14
N THR A 751 40.62 -57.44 43.51
CA THR A 751 39.21 -57.05 43.66
C THR A 751 38.26 -58.20 43.28
N ARG A 752 38.55 -58.89 42.18
CA ARG A 752 37.73 -60.04 41.74
C ARG A 752 37.77 -61.19 42.74
N ARG A 753 38.95 -61.48 43.31
CA ARG A 753 39.10 -62.50 44.36
C ARG A 753 38.36 -62.12 45.64
N HIS A 754 38.48 -60.86 46.03
CA HIS A 754 37.76 -60.30 47.17
C HIS A 754 36.24 -60.42 47.01
N PHE A 755 35.69 -59.97 45.89
CA PHE A 755 34.26 -60.12 45.57
C PHE A 755 33.80 -61.58 45.60
N THR A 756 34.58 -62.50 45.00
CA THR A 756 34.26 -63.93 45.03
C THR A 756 34.22 -64.49 46.46
N SER A 757 35.14 -64.03 47.31
CA SER A 757 35.21 -64.42 48.72
C SER A 757 34.01 -63.88 49.50
N GLU A 758 33.69 -62.59 49.33
CA GLU A 758 32.55 -61.94 49.97
C GLU A 758 31.22 -62.57 49.56
N GLU A 759 31.00 -62.78 48.27
CA GLU A 759 29.82 -63.48 47.74
C GLU A 759 29.72 -64.92 48.26
N GLY A 760 30.86 -65.58 48.47
CA GLY A 760 30.96 -66.88 49.13
C GLY A 760 30.42 -66.83 50.56
N ILE A 761 30.90 -65.87 51.36
CA ILE A 761 30.44 -65.67 52.73
C ILE A 761 28.93 -65.38 52.76
N MET A 762 28.44 -64.53 51.85
CA MET A 762 27.01 -64.20 51.73
C MET A 762 26.15 -65.43 51.38
N ARG A 763 26.65 -66.30 50.50
CA ARG A 763 25.99 -67.55 50.11
C ARG A 763 25.91 -68.53 51.26
N ASP A 764 27.02 -68.71 51.99
CA ASP A 764 27.11 -69.63 53.13
C ASP A 764 26.21 -69.20 54.29
N HIS A 765 25.88 -67.91 54.39
CA HIS A 765 25.04 -67.35 55.45
C HIS A 765 23.62 -66.95 54.97
N GLY A 766 23.23 -67.33 53.75
CA GLY A 766 21.85 -67.16 53.26
C GLY A 766 21.40 -65.70 53.06
N TYR A 767 22.31 -64.78 52.72
CA TYR A 767 21.98 -63.35 52.59
C TYR A 767 20.97 -63.09 51.45
N PRO A 768 19.79 -62.49 51.73
CA PRO A 768 18.72 -62.34 50.73
C PRO A 768 19.06 -61.40 49.58
N GLY A 769 20.02 -60.49 49.75
CA GLY A 769 20.45 -59.53 48.73
C GLY A 769 21.57 -60.01 47.81
N LEU A 770 21.97 -61.30 47.86
CA LEU A 770 23.14 -61.82 47.14
C LEU A 770 23.12 -61.47 45.64
N SER A 771 22.02 -61.75 44.93
CA SER A 771 21.96 -61.52 43.48
C SER A 771 22.13 -60.05 43.08
N ALA A 772 21.59 -59.11 43.86
CA ALA A 772 21.74 -57.67 43.58
C ALA A 772 23.19 -57.21 43.79
N HIS A 773 23.84 -57.74 44.82
CA HIS A 773 25.23 -57.44 45.16
C HIS A 773 26.21 -57.99 44.11
N GLN A 774 26.02 -59.24 43.65
CA GLN A 774 26.78 -59.81 42.51
C GLN A 774 26.65 -58.94 41.25
N GLY A 775 25.44 -58.39 41.01
CA GLY A 775 25.22 -57.45 39.92
C GLY A 775 25.99 -56.14 40.08
N SER A 776 26.16 -55.64 41.31
CA SER A 776 26.95 -54.44 41.63
C SER A 776 28.44 -54.68 41.32
N HIS A 777 29.00 -55.80 41.82
CA HIS A 777 30.38 -56.22 41.57
C HIS A 777 30.69 -56.38 40.08
N GLN A 778 29.81 -57.03 39.32
CA GLN A 778 30.02 -57.21 37.89
C GLN A 778 30.04 -55.87 37.13
N ARG A 779 29.11 -54.96 37.46
CA ARG A 779 29.08 -53.61 36.87
C ARG A 779 30.35 -52.83 37.23
N PHE A 780 30.84 -52.97 38.46
CA PHE A 780 32.07 -52.32 38.89
C PHE A 780 33.26 -52.75 38.05
N ILE A 781 33.50 -54.07 37.90
CA ILE A 781 34.63 -54.59 37.11
C ILE A 781 34.53 -54.15 35.64
N THR A 782 33.34 -54.21 35.03
CA THR A 782 33.14 -53.77 33.64
C THR A 782 33.44 -52.28 33.49
N ARG A 783 32.95 -51.44 34.40
CA ARG A 783 33.17 -49.99 34.36
C ARG A 783 34.63 -49.63 34.61
N LEU A 784 35.28 -50.31 35.56
CA LEU A 784 36.70 -50.15 35.88
C LEU A 784 37.59 -50.40 34.66
N LYS A 785 37.36 -51.51 33.93
CA LYS A 785 38.08 -51.82 32.69
C LYS A 785 37.86 -50.80 31.60
N THR A 786 36.60 -50.39 31.43
CA THR A 786 36.22 -49.42 30.40
C THR A 786 36.99 -48.12 30.62
N LEU A 787 36.86 -47.53 31.81
CA LEU A 787 37.51 -46.27 32.14
C LEU A 787 39.04 -46.35 32.05
N TYR A 788 39.64 -47.48 32.46
CA TYR A 788 41.08 -47.68 32.30
C TYR A 788 41.53 -47.76 30.84
N THR A 789 40.77 -48.45 30.00
CA THR A 789 41.04 -48.55 28.55
C THR A 789 40.92 -47.19 27.87
N GLU A 790 39.89 -46.41 28.24
CA GLU A 790 39.70 -45.07 27.72
C GLU A 790 40.83 -44.11 28.14
N TYR A 791 41.30 -44.24 29.38
CA TYR A 791 42.45 -43.50 29.89
C TYR A 791 43.75 -43.87 29.14
N ARG A 792 44.02 -45.17 28.95
CA ARG A 792 45.18 -45.61 28.14
C ARG A 792 45.06 -45.22 26.66
N GLY A 793 43.84 -45.06 26.15
CA GLY A 793 43.52 -44.60 24.80
C GLY A 793 43.69 -43.10 24.56
N GLY A 794 44.14 -42.33 25.55
CA GLY A 794 44.48 -40.91 25.39
C GLY A 794 43.34 -39.93 25.62
N ARG A 795 42.21 -40.37 26.21
CA ARG A 795 41.15 -39.47 26.67
C ARG A 795 41.47 -38.99 28.09
N ASP A 796 42.01 -37.78 28.22
CA ASP A 796 42.51 -37.25 29.50
C ASP A 796 41.41 -37.14 30.59
N GLU A 797 40.16 -36.84 30.20
CA GLU A 797 39.00 -36.83 31.11
C GLU A 797 38.72 -38.21 31.72
N ALA A 798 39.06 -39.30 31.04
CA ALA A 798 38.83 -40.66 31.53
C ALA A 798 39.69 -40.99 32.75
N GLY A 799 40.87 -40.36 32.90
CA GLY A 799 41.72 -40.54 34.08
C GLY A 799 41.11 -39.97 35.36
N VAL A 800 40.53 -38.76 35.26
CA VAL A 800 39.80 -38.13 36.37
C VAL A 800 38.55 -38.93 36.71
N ASN A 801 37.81 -39.38 35.69
CA ASN A 801 36.62 -40.21 35.86
C ASN A 801 36.95 -41.56 36.51
N LEU A 802 38.07 -42.19 36.15
CA LEU A 802 38.53 -43.45 36.74
C LEU A 802 38.84 -43.29 38.24
N LEU A 803 39.61 -42.26 38.61
CA LEU A 803 39.99 -42.03 40.00
C LEU A 803 38.79 -41.61 40.87
N GLY A 804 37.91 -40.76 40.34
CA GLY A 804 36.66 -40.40 41.00
C GLY A 804 35.72 -41.60 41.18
N PHE A 805 35.62 -42.45 40.17
CA PHE A 805 34.84 -43.69 40.24
C PHE A 805 35.38 -44.65 41.31
N LEU A 806 36.69 -44.92 41.31
CA LEU A 806 37.34 -45.79 42.30
C LEU A 806 37.18 -45.27 43.72
N GLY A 807 37.47 -43.99 43.95
CA GLY A 807 37.43 -43.40 45.28
C GLY A 807 36.01 -43.40 45.88
N LYS A 808 35.02 -43.00 45.09
CA LYS A 808 33.63 -42.94 45.55
C LYS A 808 33.03 -44.33 45.73
N TRP A 809 33.22 -45.23 44.77
CA TRP A 809 32.58 -46.54 44.81
C TRP A 809 33.06 -47.37 46.00
N TRP A 810 34.37 -47.42 46.29
CA TRP A 810 34.89 -48.17 47.44
C TRP A 810 34.31 -47.68 48.77
N LEU A 811 34.30 -46.36 48.99
CA LEU A 811 33.78 -45.79 50.23
C LEU A 811 32.28 -46.04 50.39
N ASP A 812 31.50 -45.89 49.33
CA ASP A 812 30.05 -46.12 49.36
C ASP A 812 29.76 -47.62 49.57
N HIS A 813 30.45 -48.50 48.84
CA HIS A 813 30.24 -49.95 48.90
C HIS A 813 30.55 -50.52 50.29
N ILE A 814 31.74 -50.21 50.83
CA ILE A 814 32.16 -50.62 52.18
C ILE A 814 31.18 -50.08 53.22
N ARG A 815 30.84 -48.78 53.18
CA ARG A 815 30.00 -48.18 54.23
C ARG A 815 28.57 -48.68 54.23
N THR A 816 28.05 -49.09 53.08
CA THR A 816 26.62 -49.39 52.92
C THR A 816 26.36 -50.87 52.66
N GLU A 817 26.93 -51.43 51.61
CA GLU A 817 26.66 -52.80 51.17
C GLU A 817 27.34 -53.82 52.09
N ASP A 818 28.66 -53.76 52.24
CA ASP A 818 29.45 -54.72 53.04
C ASP A 818 29.07 -54.63 54.52
N ARG A 819 28.72 -53.42 54.98
CA ARG A 819 28.19 -53.20 56.34
C ARG A 819 26.86 -53.87 56.58
N ALA A 820 25.95 -53.83 55.61
CA ALA A 820 24.67 -54.52 55.69
C ALA A 820 24.88 -56.05 55.74
N VAL A 821 25.80 -56.56 54.93
CA VAL A 821 26.19 -57.99 54.93
C VAL A 821 26.79 -58.40 56.27
N ALA A 822 27.76 -57.66 56.78
CA ALA A 822 28.40 -57.94 58.07
C ALA A 822 27.42 -57.85 59.26
N THR A 823 26.39 -57.01 59.15
CA THR A 823 25.31 -56.90 60.15
C THR A 823 24.38 -58.13 60.10
N HIS A 824 24.02 -58.58 58.89
CA HIS A 824 23.19 -59.77 58.69
C HIS A 824 23.86 -61.03 59.22
N ILE A 825 25.15 -61.24 58.92
CA ILE A 825 25.93 -62.39 59.41
C ILE A 825 26.01 -62.40 60.95
N ARG A 826 26.22 -61.23 61.58
CA ARG A 826 26.24 -61.11 63.06
C ARG A 826 24.89 -61.44 63.70
N SER A 827 23.78 -61.09 63.05
CA SER A 827 22.43 -61.40 63.54
C SER A 827 22.11 -62.90 63.47
N HIS A 828 22.58 -63.61 62.43
CA HIS A 828 22.36 -65.05 62.26
C HIS A 828 23.25 -65.90 63.18
N ARG A 829 24.46 -65.43 63.53
CA ARG A 829 25.34 -66.08 64.53
C ARG A 829 24.83 -66.00 65.98
N ARG A 830 23.80 -65.21 66.28
CA ARG A 830 23.14 -65.14 67.60
C ARG A 830 21.86 -65.99 67.69
N ALA A 831 21.39 -66.53 66.57
CA ALA A 831 20.16 -67.33 66.48
C ALA A 831 20.42 -68.83 66.20
N ALA A 832 21.68 -69.20 65.95
CA ALA A 832 22.21 -70.57 66.00
C ALA A 832 23.15 -70.69 67.20
#